data_AF-A0A8X6MBP1-F1
#
_entry.id   AF-A0A8X6MBP1-F1
#
_cell.length_a   1.000
_cell.length_b   1.000
_cell.length_c   1.000
_cell.angle_alpha   90.00
_cell.angle_beta   90.00
_cell.angle_gamma   90.00
#
_symmetry.space_group_name_H-M   'P 1'
#
loop_
_entity.id
_entity.type
_entity.pdbx_description
1 polymer ?
#
loop_
_entity_poly.entity_id
_entity_poly.type
_entity_poly.pdbx_seq_one_letter_code
_entity_poly.pdbx_strand_id
1 'polypeptide(L)'
;MILFIIFVLNFRLCLHFSSGTSSLVSSALFAVHPVHTEAVNGVVGRAELLSAVAFLCALLYYIHNRYQHKTNAWQECGVTSVLAVLGLLCKEQALTVLAVCCIYEIMSPKNQRRVQGIRYLMLGRVSPWLRDKLLRVSLLMTAALGALYLRCKIMGPKIVPSFSRFDNPAAASATPVRQLTYNYLLSVNAWLLLFPCNLCCDWTMSSIPLITGFWDARNLATVAFYAFILFAARTIFRLEEDARMSLVMSLSLLILPFLPASNFFFPVGFVVAERVLYIPSMGFCMILAQGWSILWEKRACKQLAAVGILFLLAVHVLKTIRRNEDWRTEYTLYSSALSVNQRNAKLFNNMGRVLESLDKHEESLTYYNEAIRIQADDVRGYLNLGRVFTHLRRYDEAEDTYLKAKSLFLDPEETREREVRVTPNHLQLFLNLAFLISRNDSRLEEADALYREAITLRSDFTNAYLNRGDVLLKMNRTKEAEAMYQRALEFDDSNPDLYFNLGIVLMDQGRNVEALELFNKALYIEPDHEKSLEFSAVLIHESGMSRHQNLARDRLERIVDRGKETDRVYMRLGLMALDSKDFANAERCFKKALMKKPDSREALFNLALLLSEQHRHKEALSFLEQLLRHHPGHINGLILLADINVNHLKNLDVAEECYKKVLKIDPVNQKALHNLCVLHFERQDFAMAERCLSHTLSLHPTVPYIRQHLQVVRNILKQGSDSVFGHMAASHPVS
;
A
#
# COMPACT_ATOMS: atom_id res chain seq x y z
N MET A 1 10.02 15.19 -25.80
CA MET A 1 11.20 16.09 -25.82
C MET A 1 12.52 15.33 -25.65
N ILE A 2 12.74 14.61 -24.54
CA ILE A 2 14.03 13.91 -24.27
C ILE A 2 14.40 12.90 -25.37
N LEU A 3 13.45 12.09 -25.84
CA LEU A 3 13.70 11.11 -26.92
C LEU A 3 14.22 11.77 -28.20
N PHE A 4 13.67 12.94 -28.56
CA PHE A 4 14.12 13.70 -29.73
C PHE A 4 15.54 14.23 -29.53
N ILE A 5 15.89 14.68 -28.32
CA ILE A 5 17.27 15.08 -27.98
C ILE A 5 18.22 13.89 -28.17
N ILE A 6 17.88 12.71 -27.64
CA ILE A 6 18.70 11.50 -27.77
C ILE A 6 18.85 11.11 -29.24
N PHE A 7 17.78 11.18 -30.04
CA PHE A 7 17.84 10.94 -31.49
C PHE A 7 18.84 11.88 -32.18
N VAL A 8 18.75 13.19 -31.90
CA VAL A 8 19.65 14.19 -32.50
C VAL A 8 21.10 13.98 -32.07
N LEU A 9 21.34 13.67 -30.79
CA LEU A 9 22.68 13.38 -30.27
C LEU A 9 23.24 12.09 -30.89
N ASN A 10 22.45 11.02 -31.00
CA ASN A 10 22.87 9.77 -31.63
C ASN A 10 23.17 9.97 -33.12
N PHE A 11 22.37 10.76 -33.83
CA PHE A 11 22.63 11.12 -35.23
C PHE A 11 23.94 11.87 -35.39
N ARG A 12 24.21 12.87 -34.53
CA ARG A 12 25.49 13.59 -34.52
C ARG A 12 26.66 12.67 -34.21
N LEU A 13 26.49 11.69 -33.32
CA LEU A 13 27.53 10.72 -33.01
C LEU A 13 27.83 9.84 -34.22
N CYS A 14 26.81 9.33 -34.91
CA CYS A 14 26.98 8.49 -36.08
C CYS A 14 27.70 9.23 -37.23
N LEU A 15 27.46 10.53 -37.42
CA LEU A 15 28.13 11.35 -38.44
C LEU A 15 29.66 11.40 -38.30
N HIS A 16 30.20 11.14 -37.10
CA HIS A 16 31.65 11.07 -36.92
C HIS A 16 32.28 9.78 -37.47
N PHE A 17 31.49 8.73 -37.70
CA PHE A 17 31.98 7.39 -38.05
C PHE A 17 31.42 6.85 -39.36
N SER A 18 30.39 7.46 -39.93
CA SER A 18 29.67 6.94 -41.08
C SER A 18 29.11 8.05 -41.97
N SER A 19 28.73 7.69 -43.20
CA SER A 19 28.08 8.60 -44.14
C SER A 19 26.78 9.17 -43.58
N GLY A 20 26.32 10.31 -44.12
CA GLY A 20 25.08 10.96 -43.68
C GLY A 20 23.85 10.06 -43.78
N THR A 21 23.75 9.25 -44.83
CA THR A 21 22.65 8.30 -45.04
C THR A 21 22.72 7.13 -44.07
N SER A 22 23.89 6.52 -43.88
CA SER A 22 24.08 5.44 -42.90
C SER A 22 23.81 5.94 -41.46
N SER A 23 24.22 7.16 -41.15
CA SER A 23 23.97 7.79 -39.85
C SER A 23 22.48 8.02 -39.59
N LEU A 24 21.73 8.44 -40.62
CA LEU A 24 20.28 8.58 -40.53
C LEU A 24 19.60 7.23 -40.33
N VAL A 25 20.02 6.20 -41.07
CA VAL A 25 19.49 4.83 -40.93
C VAL A 25 19.76 4.28 -39.53
N SER A 26 20.97 4.44 -38.99
CA SER A 26 21.30 4.03 -37.62
C SER A 26 20.40 4.72 -36.58
N SER A 27 20.20 6.02 -36.74
CA SER A 27 19.42 6.82 -35.78
C SER A 27 17.93 6.55 -35.87
N ALA A 28 17.41 6.32 -37.09
CA ALA A 28 16.03 5.88 -37.30
C ALA A 28 15.82 4.47 -36.72
N LEU A 29 16.74 3.55 -37.04
CA LEU A 29 17.07 2.30 -36.34
C LEU A 29 16.73 2.34 -34.86
N PHE A 30 17.54 3.13 -34.19
CA PHE A 30 17.48 3.32 -32.76
C PHE A 30 16.11 3.88 -32.34
N ALA A 31 15.64 4.97 -32.94
CA ALA A 31 14.42 5.66 -32.48
C ALA A 31 13.15 4.80 -32.50
N VAL A 32 13.06 3.84 -33.42
CA VAL A 32 11.87 3.00 -33.56
C VAL A 32 12.00 1.64 -32.89
N HIS A 33 13.13 1.35 -32.23
CA HIS A 33 13.42 0.01 -31.73
C HIS A 33 12.49 -0.38 -30.54
N PRO A 34 11.75 -1.51 -30.62
CA PRO A 34 10.75 -1.85 -29.60
C PRO A 34 11.30 -2.07 -28.18
N VAL A 35 12.57 -2.45 -28.04
CA VAL A 35 13.23 -2.63 -26.72
C VAL A 35 13.30 -1.34 -25.88
N HIS A 36 13.05 -0.18 -26.49
CA HIS A 36 13.08 1.10 -25.78
C HIS A 36 11.79 1.39 -25.02
N THR A 37 10.71 0.65 -25.29
CA THR A 37 9.41 0.97 -24.75
C THR A 37 9.39 0.99 -23.21
N GLU A 38 10.07 0.04 -22.55
CA GLU A 38 10.22 0.04 -21.09
C GLU A 38 10.93 1.30 -20.58
N ALA A 39 12.05 1.70 -21.20
CA ALA A 39 12.83 2.87 -20.78
C ALA A 39 12.04 4.17 -20.96
N VAL A 40 11.13 4.23 -21.93
CA VAL A 40 10.34 5.43 -22.23
C VAL A 40 9.07 5.51 -21.40
N ASN A 41 8.31 4.42 -21.30
CA ASN A 41 7.01 4.42 -20.62
C ASN A 41 7.13 4.16 -19.12
N GLY A 42 8.13 3.39 -18.69
CA GLY A 42 8.35 3.09 -17.28
C GLY A 42 8.87 4.30 -16.49
N VAL A 43 8.30 4.54 -15.31
CA VAL A 43 8.77 5.63 -14.40
C VAL A 43 10.23 5.44 -14.01
N VAL A 44 10.61 4.19 -13.67
CA VAL A 44 12.00 3.82 -13.37
C VAL A 44 12.90 4.02 -14.59
N GLY A 45 12.37 3.75 -15.79
CA GLY A 45 13.05 3.86 -17.09
C GLY A 45 13.57 5.27 -17.43
N ARG A 46 13.02 6.32 -16.80
CA ARG A 46 13.45 7.71 -17.03
C ARG A 46 14.90 7.95 -16.63
N ALA A 47 15.42 7.18 -15.68
CA ALA A 47 16.83 7.25 -15.28
C ALA A 47 17.76 6.84 -16.43
N GLU A 48 17.38 5.82 -17.21
CA GLU A 48 18.12 5.36 -18.38
C GLU A 48 18.15 6.43 -19.49
N LEU A 49 17.05 7.16 -19.71
CA LEU A 49 16.99 8.26 -20.68
C LEU A 49 17.93 9.41 -20.30
N LEU A 50 17.92 9.83 -19.03
CA LEU A 50 18.76 10.94 -18.56
C LEU A 50 20.24 10.54 -18.56
N SER A 51 20.54 9.31 -18.14
CA SER A 51 21.87 8.70 -18.25
C SER A 51 22.36 8.67 -19.70
N ALA A 52 21.49 8.31 -20.66
CA ALA A 52 21.84 8.28 -22.08
C ALA A 52 22.15 9.66 -22.66
N VAL A 53 21.44 10.72 -22.23
CA VAL A 53 21.76 12.10 -22.62
C VAL A 53 23.15 12.49 -22.11
N ALA A 54 23.44 12.26 -20.82
CA ALA A 54 24.74 12.57 -20.23
C ALA A 54 25.88 11.77 -20.91
N PHE A 55 25.64 10.48 -21.17
CA PHE A 55 26.56 9.59 -21.88
C PHE A 55 26.88 10.12 -23.29
N LEU A 56 25.87 10.43 -24.09
CA LEU A 56 26.06 10.92 -25.46
C LEU A 56 26.72 12.30 -25.48
N CYS A 57 26.33 13.20 -24.57
CA CYS A 57 26.96 14.52 -24.44
C CYS A 57 28.45 14.40 -24.07
N ALA A 58 28.80 13.53 -23.12
CA ALA A 58 30.19 13.28 -22.74
C ALA A 58 31.01 12.75 -23.92
N LEU A 59 30.48 11.75 -24.63
CA LEU A 59 31.15 11.13 -25.77
C LEU A 59 31.33 12.10 -26.94
N LEU A 60 30.27 12.83 -27.31
CA LEU A 60 30.31 13.83 -28.37
C LEU A 60 31.26 14.98 -28.04
N TYR A 61 31.23 15.47 -26.80
CA TYR A 61 32.14 16.51 -26.35
C TYR A 61 33.59 16.06 -26.48
N TYR A 62 33.90 14.83 -26.04
CA TYR A 62 35.25 14.26 -26.16
C TYR A 62 35.69 14.15 -27.63
N ILE A 63 34.88 13.53 -28.48
CA ILE A 63 35.20 13.31 -29.91
C ILE A 63 35.36 14.64 -30.66
N HIS A 64 34.43 15.59 -30.46
CA HIS A 64 34.41 16.86 -31.18
C HIS A 64 35.63 17.72 -30.88
N ASN A 65 35.97 17.90 -29.61
CA ASN A 65 37.11 18.72 -29.21
C ASN A 65 38.44 18.06 -29.61
N ARG A 66 38.52 16.73 -29.47
CA ARG A 66 39.68 15.96 -29.93
C ARG A 66 39.90 16.06 -31.43
N TYR A 67 38.82 16.14 -32.21
CA TYR A 67 38.86 16.35 -33.66
C TYR A 67 39.42 17.74 -34.00
N GLN A 68 38.92 18.78 -33.33
CA GLN A 68 39.28 20.18 -33.60
C GLN A 68 40.62 20.64 -32.98
N HIS A 69 41.29 19.81 -32.16
CA HIS A 69 42.56 20.16 -31.49
C HIS A 69 42.50 21.46 -30.65
N LYS A 70 41.32 21.82 -30.14
CA LYS A 70 41.10 23.14 -29.53
C LYS A 70 41.51 23.23 -28.06
N THR A 71 41.57 22.10 -27.35
CA THR A 71 41.63 22.10 -25.88
C THR A 71 42.71 21.19 -25.31
N ASN A 72 43.22 21.55 -24.14
CA ASN A 72 44.22 20.74 -23.44
C ASN A 72 43.60 19.45 -22.89
N ALA A 73 44.38 18.36 -22.83
CA ALA A 73 43.93 17.04 -22.38
C ALA A 73 43.20 17.07 -21.02
N TRP A 74 43.65 17.92 -20.09
CA TRP A 74 43.04 18.11 -18.78
C TRP A 74 41.61 18.65 -18.84
N GLN A 75 41.35 19.66 -19.69
CA GLN A 75 40.02 20.23 -19.83
C GLN A 75 39.07 19.25 -20.50
N GLU A 76 39.52 18.60 -21.59
CA GLU A 76 38.70 17.63 -22.33
C GLU A 76 38.33 16.43 -21.45
N CYS A 77 39.31 15.81 -20.79
CA CYS A 77 39.07 14.68 -19.90
C CYS A 77 38.29 15.11 -18.65
N GLY A 78 38.57 16.30 -18.12
CA GLY A 78 37.87 16.85 -16.95
C GLY A 78 36.37 17.04 -17.20
N VAL A 79 35.99 17.76 -18.25
CA VAL A 79 34.57 17.99 -18.60
C VAL A 79 33.87 16.67 -18.94
N THR A 80 34.54 15.79 -19.70
CA THR A 80 34.01 14.45 -20.02
C THR A 80 33.74 13.64 -18.74
N SER A 81 34.66 13.70 -17.77
CA SER A 81 34.52 13.02 -16.48
C SER A 81 33.40 13.60 -15.64
N VAL A 82 33.24 14.93 -15.61
CA VAL A 82 32.12 15.59 -14.91
C VAL A 82 30.79 15.16 -15.51
N LEU A 83 30.65 15.16 -16.84
CA LEU A 83 29.42 14.70 -17.50
C LEU A 83 29.14 13.21 -17.24
N ALA A 84 30.17 12.37 -17.22
CA ALA A 84 30.05 10.95 -16.88
C ALA A 84 29.59 10.75 -15.42
N VAL A 85 30.11 11.54 -14.48
CA VAL A 85 29.71 11.51 -13.06
C VAL A 85 28.28 12.04 -12.88
N LEU A 86 27.86 13.08 -13.61
CA LEU A 86 26.46 13.53 -13.62
C LEU A 86 25.53 12.43 -14.13
N GLY A 87 25.93 11.70 -15.17
CA GLY A 87 25.20 10.51 -15.63
C GLY A 87 25.17 9.40 -14.60
N LEU A 88 26.27 9.18 -13.85
CA LEU A 88 26.37 8.19 -12.78
C LEU A 88 25.36 8.43 -11.65
N LEU A 89 25.01 9.70 -11.36
CA LEU A 89 23.95 10.03 -10.41
C LEU A 89 22.56 9.53 -10.86
N CYS A 90 22.38 9.31 -12.16
CA CYS A 90 21.16 8.76 -12.74
C CYS A 90 21.25 7.22 -12.85
N LYS A 91 22.31 6.71 -13.47
CA LYS A 91 22.54 5.28 -13.69
C LYS A 91 24.03 4.94 -13.81
N GLU A 92 24.44 3.81 -13.25
CA GLU A 92 25.82 3.33 -13.27
C GLU A 92 26.39 3.07 -14.66
N GLN A 93 25.53 2.74 -15.63
CA GLN A 93 25.94 2.51 -17.01
C GLN A 93 26.58 3.75 -17.64
N ALA A 94 26.24 4.97 -17.19
CA ALA A 94 26.82 6.21 -17.71
C ALA A 94 28.35 6.26 -17.60
N LEU A 95 28.92 5.69 -16.53
CA LEU A 95 30.35 5.72 -16.27
C LEU A 95 31.16 4.97 -17.34
N THR A 96 30.53 4.03 -18.04
CA THR A 96 31.16 3.26 -19.12
C THR A 96 31.57 4.13 -20.32
N VAL A 97 31.05 5.37 -20.43
CA VAL A 97 31.48 6.32 -21.47
C VAL A 97 32.97 6.62 -21.40
N LEU A 98 33.57 6.64 -20.20
CA LEU A 98 35.00 6.88 -20.04
C LEU A 98 35.83 5.76 -20.66
N ALA A 99 35.38 4.51 -20.52
CA ALA A 99 35.99 3.35 -21.17
C ALA A 99 35.82 3.40 -22.70
N VAL A 100 34.65 3.83 -23.20
CA VAL A 100 34.43 4.05 -24.64
C VAL A 100 35.37 5.14 -25.18
N CYS A 101 35.58 6.24 -24.45
CA CYS A 101 36.54 7.28 -24.81
C CYS A 101 38.00 6.77 -24.81
N CYS A 102 38.37 5.88 -23.87
CA CYS A 102 39.68 5.22 -23.90
C CYS A 102 39.87 4.38 -25.17
N ILE A 103 38.86 3.58 -25.56
CA ILE A 103 38.92 2.80 -26.81
C ILE A 103 39.05 3.74 -28.02
N TYR A 104 38.27 4.81 -28.06
CA TYR A 104 38.38 5.83 -29.10
C TYR A 104 39.80 6.40 -29.17
N GLU A 105 40.43 6.74 -28.04
CA GLU A 105 41.79 7.31 -28.03
C GLU A 105 42.84 6.31 -28.52
N ILE A 106 42.73 5.04 -28.12
CA ILE A 106 43.67 3.99 -28.56
C ILE A 106 43.54 3.79 -30.07
N MET A 107 42.31 3.75 -30.59
CA MET A 107 42.00 3.43 -31.99
C MET A 107 42.09 4.63 -32.95
N SER A 108 41.95 5.86 -32.47
CA SER A 108 41.87 7.06 -33.30
C SER A 108 43.04 7.15 -34.30
N PRO A 109 42.75 7.12 -35.61
CA PRO A 109 43.76 7.18 -36.67
C PRO A 109 44.21 8.62 -36.86
N LYS A 110 45.32 8.98 -36.22
CA LYS A 110 46.19 10.07 -36.71
C LYS A 110 47.53 9.45 -37.09
N ASN A 111 47.48 8.88 -38.28
CA ASN A 111 48.51 8.08 -38.90
C ASN A 111 49.46 9.00 -39.68
N GLN A 112 50.54 9.42 -39.03
CA GLN A 112 51.75 9.83 -39.75
C GLN A 112 53.02 9.61 -38.91
N ARG A 113 53.02 8.67 -37.94
CA ARG A 113 54.15 8.52 -37.00
C ARG A 113 54.44 7.10 -36.51
N ARG A 114 53.92 6.02 -37.13
CA ARG A 114 54.34 4.64 -36.78
C ARG A 114 55.85 4.45 -36.97
N VAL A 115 56.40 4.97 -38.07
CA VAL A 115 57.85 4.94 -38.37
C VAL A 115 58.65 5.81 -37.38
N GLN A 116 58.11 6.96 -36.96
CA GLN A 116 58.74 7.82 -35.94
C GLN A 116 58.68 7.19 -34.54
N GLY A 117 57.61 6.47 -34.20
CA GLY A 117 57.45 5.76 -32.94
C GLY A 117 58.51 4.67 -32.75
N ILE A 118 58.82 3.92 -33.81
CA ILE A 118 59.92 2.94 -33.82
C ILE A 118 61.27 3.64 -33.60
N ARG A 119 61.51 4.80 -34.23
CA ARG A 119 62.72 5.61 -34.00
C ARG A 119 62.87 6.08 -32.54
N TYR A 120 61.78 6.56 -31.94
CA TYR A 120 61.78 6.98 -30.52
C TYR A 120 62.00 5.78 -29.58
N LEU A 121 61.42 4.62 -29.87
CA LEU A 121 61.58 3.39 -29.10
C LEU A 121 63.04 2.88 -29.16
N MET A 122 63.66 2.91 -30.33
CA MET A 122 65.09 2.58 -30.52
C MET A 122 66.03 3.55 -29.79
N LEU A 123 65.58 4.78 -29.54
CA LEU A 123 66.29 5.81 -28.76
C LEU A 123 65.97 5.77 -27.25
N GLY A 124 65.20 4.77 -26.78
CA GLY A 124 64.80 4.66 -25.36
C GLY A 124 63.89 5.79 -24.86
N ARG A 125 63.23 6.54 -25.76
CA ARG A 125 62.38 7.69 -25.42
C ARG A 125 60.92 7.43 -25.80
N VAL A 126 59.99 7.90 -24.97
CA VAL A 126 58.55 7.83 -25.27
C VAL A 126 58.19 8.94 -26.25
N SER A 127 57.53 8.61 -27.36
CA SER A 127 57.12 9.63 -28.34
C SER A 127 56.12 10.63 -27.72
N PRO A 128 56.18 11.94 -28.05
CA PRO A 128 55.27 12.96 -27.49
C PRO A 128 53.78 12.64 -27.70
N TRP A 129 53.44 12.01 -28.82
CA TRP A 129 52.09 11.55 -29.12
C TRP A 129 51.66 10.38 -28.21
N LEU A 130 52.55 9.42 -27.98
CA LEU A 130 52.26 8.30 -27.08
C LEU A 130 52.11 8.82 -25.65
N ARG A 131 52.89 9.83 -25.26
CA ARG A 131 52.75 10.52 -23.98
C ARG A 131 51.40 11.22 -23.84
N ASP A 132 50.90 11.92 -24.87
CA ASP A 132 49.57 12.55 -24.86
C ASP A 132 48.44 11.51 -24.78
N LYS A 133 48.52 10.42 -25.57
CA LYS A 133 47.56 9.31 -25.51
C LYS A 133 47.55 8.66 -24.13
N LEU A 134 48.73 8.33 -23.58
CA LEU A 134 48.86 7.73 -22.25
C LEU A 134 48.34 8.66 -21.16
N LEU A 135 48.62 9.96 -21.26
CA LEU A 135 48.10 10.95 -20.34
C LEU A 135 46.56 10.93 -20.35
N ARG A 136 45.92 11.04 -21.52
CA ARG A 136 44.45 11.05 -21.65
C ARG A 136 43.82 9.76 -21.10
N VAL A 137 44.34 8.61 -21.50
CA VAL A 137 43.87 7.31 -21.00
C VAL A 137 44.04 7.24 -19.48
N SER A 138 45.18 7.69 -18.94
CA SER A 138 45.40 7.71 -17.49
C SER A 138 44.44 8.65 -16.77
N LEU A 139 44.12 9.84 -17.31
CA LEU A 139 43.17 10.78 -16.74
C LEU A 139 41.74 10.21 -16.72
N LEU A 140 41.31 9.59 -17.82
CA LEU A 140 39.98 8.99 -17.90
C LEU A 140 39.85 7.78 -16.97
N MET A 141 40.88 6.91 -16.89
CA MET A 141 40.87 5.75 -16.01
C MET A 141 40.93 6.14 -14.53
N THR A 142 41.75 7.14 -14.18
CA THR A 142 41.81 7.66 -12.80
C THR A 142 40.48 8.29 -12.40
N ALA A 143 39.83 9.04 -13.29
CA ALA A 143 38.48 9.56 -13.05
C ALA A 143 37.44 8.46 -12.86
N ALA A 144 37.47 7.41 -13.70
CA ALA A 144 36.55 6.27 -13.58
C ALA A 144 36.71 5.52 -12.26
N LEU A 145 37.96 5.21 -11.87
CA LEU A 145 38.28 4.54 -10.60
C LEU A 145 37.91 5.42 -9.40
N GLY A 146 38.19 6.73 -9.47
CA GLY A 146 37.83 7.68 -8.43
C GLY A 146 36.30 7.79 -8.23
N ALA A 147 35.53 7.85 -9.32
CA ALA A 147 34.08 7.86 -9.27
C ALA A 147 33.51 6.56 -8.69
N LEU A 148 34.07 5.39 -9.08
CA LEU A 148 33.67 4.10 -8.54
C LEU A 148 33.99 4.00 -7.04
N TYR A 149 35.18 4.45 -6.62
CA TYR A 149 35.57 4.49 -5.21
C TYR A 149 34.63 5.38 -4.38
N LEU A 150 34.34 6.59 -4.87
CA LEU A 150 33.41 7.51 -4.20
C LEU A 150 32.02 6.89 -4.06
N ARG A 151 31.53 6.23 -5.11
CA ARG A 151 30.25 5.50 -5.08
C ARG A 151 30.26 4.40 -4.01
N CYS A 152 31.28 3.55 -3.99
CA CYS A 152 31.41 2.49 -2.99
C CYS A 152 31.47 3.06 -1.57
N LYS A 153 32.16 4.19 -1.37
CA LYS A 153 32.22 4.87 -0.08
C LYS A 153 30.87 5.42 0.38
N ILE A 154 30.07 5.98 -0.54
CA ILE A 154 28.71 6.49 -0.25
C ILE A 154 27.75 5.34 0.09
N MET A 155 27.85 4.19 -0.59
CA MET A 155 26.99 3.03 -0.35
C MET A 155 27.24 2.33 1.01
N GLY A 156 28.35 2.64 1.69
CA GLY A 156 28.68 2.08 3.00
C GLY A 156 29.04 0.59 2.97
N PRO A 157 29.08 -0.10 4.13
CA PRO A 157 29.58 -1.48 4.24
C PRO A 157 28.71 -2.53 3.53
N LYS A 158 27.49 -2.20 3.10
CA LYS A 158 26.62 -3.07 2.28
C LYS A 158 26.91 -2.85 0.79
N ILE A 159 28.15 -3.14 0.38
CA ILE A 159 28.72 -2.86 -0.95
C ILE A 159 27.95 -3.57 -2.08
N VAL A 160 27.35 -4.74 -1.80
CA VAL A 160 26.57 -5.50 -2.77
C VAL A 160 25.13 -5.59 -2.29
N PRO A 161 24.14 -5.15 -3.09
CA PRO A 161 22.74 -5.43 -2.77
C PRO A 161 22.55 -6.95 -2.63
N SER A 162 22.08 -7.39 -1.46
CA SER A 162 21.74 -8.78 -1.21
C SER A 162 20.46 -9.12 -1.98
N PHE A 163 20.60 -9.92 -3.03
CA PHE A 163 19.46 -10.40 -3.82
C PHE A 163 18.95 -11.73 -3.25
N SER A 164 17.63 -11.92 -3.29
CA SER A 164 17.07 -13.22 -2.98
C SER A 164 17.41 -14.22 -4.10
N ARG A 165 17.36 -15.52 -3.79
CA ARG A 165 17.51 -16.58 -4.82
C ARG A 165 16.47 -16.45 -5.94
N PHE A 166 15.36 -15.77 -5.66
CA PHE A 166 14.25 -15.55 -6.56
C PHE A 166 14.51 -14.41 -7.55
N ASP A 167 15.29 -13.40 -7.18
CA ASP A 167 15.61 -12.30 -8.09
C ASP A 167 16.56 -12.78 -9.20
N ASN A 168 17.58 -13.57 -8.83
CA ASN A 168 18.53 -14.17 -9.77
C ASN A 168 18.86 -15.63 -9.37
N PRO A 169 18.07 -16.61 -9.85
CA PRO A 169 18.30 -18.03 -9.55
C PRO A 169 19.65 -18.56 -10.02
N ALA A 170 20.19 -17.99 -11.10
CA ALA A 170 21.49 -18.39 -11.64
C ALA A 170 22.64 -18.01 -10.69
N ALA A 171 22.56 -16.84 -10.03
CA ALA A 171 23.56 -16.41 -9.04
C ALA A 171 23.61 -17.31 -7.80
N ALA A 172 22.45 -17.80 -7.37
CA ALA A 172 22.33 -18.72 -6.23
C ALA A 172 22.74 -20.17 -6.55
N SER A 173 22.91 -20.51 -7.83
CA SER A 173 23.23 -21.87 -8.27
C SER A 173 24.72 -22.19 -8.15
N ALA A 174 25.03 -23.49 -7.95
CA ALA A 174 26.40 -23.97 -7.93
C ALA A 174 27.05 -23.96 -9.33
N THR A 175 28.38 -24.04 -9.36
CA THR A 175 29.14 -24.30 -10.59
C THR A 175 28.93 -25.77 -11.02
N PRO A 176 28.72 -26.07 -12.32
CA PRO A 176 28.83 -25.21 -13.50
C PRO A 176 27.54 -24.51 -13.95
N VAL A 177 26.38 -24.80 -13.34
CA VAL A 177 25.05 -24.28 -13.73
C VAL A 177 25.04 -22.75 -13.81
N ARG A 178 25.64 -22.09 -12.82
CA ARG A 178 25.77 -20.63 -12.78
C ARG A 178 26.49 -20.08 -14.01
N GLN A 179 27.68 -20.61 -14.32
CA GLN A 179 28.48 -20.15 -15.45
C GLN A 179 27.78 -20.42 -16.78
N LEU A 180 27.24 -21.62 -16.98
CA LEU A 180 26.52 -21.98 -18.21
C LEU A 180 25.33 -21.03 -18.43
N THR A 181 24.54 -20.81 -17.38
CA THR A 181 23.38 -19.93 -17.45
C THR A 181 23.79 -18.47 -17.71
N TYR A 182 24.81 -17.94 -17.02
CA TYR A 182 25.29 -16.56 -17.25
C TYR A 182 25.68 -16.33 -18.72
N ASN A 183 26.44 -17.26 -19.30
CA ASN A 183 26.86 -17.14 -20.70
C ASN A 183 25.68 -17.25 -21.67
N TYR A 184 24.68 -18.09 -21.38
CA TYR A 184 23.46 -18.15 -22.16
C TYR A 184 22.62 -16.86 -22.08
N LEU A 185 22.54 -16.22 -20.92
CA LEU A 185 21.79 -14.97 -20.76
C LEU A 185 22.35 -13.83 -21.63
N LEU A 186 23.65 -13.84 -21.97
CA LEU A 186 24.21 -12.93 -22.98
C LEU A 186 23.57 -13.14 -24.36
N SER A 187 23.42 -14.40 -24.77
CA SER A 187 22.78 -14.75 -26.05
C SER A 187 21.29 -14.39 -26.06
N VAL A 188 20.59 -14.50 -24.92
CA VAL A 188 19.19 -14.05 -24.79
C VAL A 188 19.08 -12.54 -24.96
N ASN A 189 19.95 -11.75 -24.32
CA ASN A 189 19.97 -10.30 -24.48
C ASN A 189 20.28 -9.88 -25.93
N ALA A 190 21.21 -10.56 -26.60
CA ALA A 190 21.48 -10.34 -28.01
C ALA A 190 20.27 -10.69 -28.90
N TRP A 191 19.54 -11.75 -28.55
CA TRP A 191 18.31 -12.12 -29.24
C TRP A 191 17.22 -11.05 -29.12
N LEU A 192 17.06 -10.42 -27.94
CA LEU A 192 16.10 -9.32 -27.75
C LEU A 192 16.41 -8.10 -28.62
N LEU A 193 17.68 -7.84 -28.94
CA LEU A 193 18.09 -6.80 -29.90
C LEU A 193 17.83 -7.24 -31.34
N LEU A 194 18.18 -8.48 -31.70
CA LEU A 194 18.06 -8.97 -33.09
C LEU A 194 16.60 -9.19 -33.51
N PHE A 195 15.82 -9.78 -32.61
CA PHE A 195 14.42 -10.08 -32.79
C PHE A 195 13.66 -9.62 -31.54
N PRO A 196 13.24 -8.34 -31.47
CA PRO A 196 12.43 -7.83 -30.37
C PRO A 196 11.00 -8.38 -30.47
N CYS A 197 10.86 -9.67 -30.20
CA CYS A 197 9.62 -10.39 -29.95
C CYS A 197 9.65 -10.91 -28.52
N ASN A 198 8.47 -11.14 -27.94
CA ASN A 198 8.35 -11.65 -26.57
C ASN A 198 9.02 -10.73 -25.53
N LEU A 199 8.76 -9.44 -25.65
CA LEU A 199 9.17 -8.43 -24.67
C LEU A 199 8.33 -8.59 -23.40
N CYS A 200 8.98 -8.55 -22.24
CA CYS A 200 8.36 -8.79 -20.94
C CYS A 200 8.84 -7.74 -19.94
N CYS A 201 7.92 -7.19 -19.15
CA CYS A 201 8.25 -6.18 -18.14
C CYS A 201 9.03 -6.74 -16.94
N ASP A 202 9.05 -8.07 -16.75
CA ASP A 202 9.76 -8.71 -15.65
C ASP A 202 10.29 -10.11 -16.04
N TRP A 203 11.62 -10.25 -15.95
CA TRP A 203 12.37 -11.50 -16.22
C TRP A 203 12.97 -12.15 -14.96
N THR A 204 12.55 -11.74 -13.76
CA THR A 204 13.00 -12.33 -12.48
C THR A 204 12.40 -13.72 -12.25
N MET A 205 12.67 -14.36 -11.11
CA MET A 205 12.17 -15.71 -10.82
C MET A 205 12.69 -16.73 -11.85
N SER A 206 11.97 -17.82 -12.04
CA SER A 206 12.28 -18.89 -13.00
C SER A 206 11.86 -18.57 -14.44
N SER A 207 11.83 -17.28 -14.82
CA SER A 207 11.45 -16.81 -16.16
C SER A 207 12.28 -17.46 -17.27
N ILE A 208 13.59 -17.54 -17.07
CA ILE A 208 14.51 -18.24 -17.96
C ILE A 208 15.03 -19.47 -17.21
N PRO A 209 14.71 -20.69 -17.67
CA PRO A 209 15.16 -21.90 -16.99
C PRO A 209 16.68 -22.00 -16.96
N LEU A 210 17.23 -22.47 -15.84
CA LEU A 210 18.66 -22.67 -15.69
C LEU A 210 19.20 -23.68 -16.71
N ILE A 211 20.44 -23.50 -17.14
CA ILE A 211 21.17 -24.51 -17.92
C ILE A 211 21.93 -25.39 -16.94
N THR A 212 21.45 -26.62 -16.76
CA THR A 212 21.97 -27.55 -15.75
C THR A 212 23.17 -28.37 -16.22
N GLY A 213 23.40 -28.47 -17.54
CA GLY A 213 24.48 -29.28 -18.11
C GLY A 213 25.01 -28.76 -19.45
N PHE A 214 26.18 -29.27 -19.83
CA PHE A 214 26.88 -28.87 -21.06
C PHE A 214 26.13 -29.27 -22.34
N TRP A 215 25.33 -30.33 -22.29
CA TRP A 215 24.61 -30.89 -23.43
C TRP A 215 23.23 -30.28 -23.68
N ASP A 216 22.86 -29.24 -22.92
CA ASP A 216 21.64 -28.48 -23.19
C ASP A 216 21.73 -27.82 -24.57
N ALA A 217 20.73 -28.04 -25.43
CA ALA A 217 20.71 -27.50 -26.79
C ALA A 217 20.80 -25.97 -26.82
N ARG A 218 20.39 -25.29 -25.74
CA ARG A 218 20.50 -23.83 -25.59
C ARG A 218 21.95 -23.33 -25.58
N ASN A 219 22.91 -24.17 -25.18
CA ASN A 219 24.33 -23.83 -25.28
C ASN A 219 24.79 -23.62 -26.73
N LEU A 220 24.06 -24.13 -27.74
CA LEU A 220 24.33 -23.80 -29.14
C LEU A 220 24.17 -22.30 -29.41
N ALA A 221 23.20 -21.64 -28.78
CA ALA A 221 23.04 -20.18 -28.89
C ALA A 221 24.22 -19.43 -28.24
N THR A 222 24.72 -19.92 -27.11
CA THR A 222 25.93 -19.40 -26.47
C THR A 222 27.16 -19.55 -27.36
N VAL A 223 27.37 -20.74 -27.95
CA VAL A 223 28.47 -21.00 -28.87
C VAL A 223 28.37 -20.10 -30.12
N ALA A 224 27.18 -19.98 -30.70
CA ALA A 224 26.93 -19.11 -31.84
C ALA A 224 27.22 -17.64 -31.51
N PHE A 225 26.82 -17.18 -30.32
CA PHE A 225 27.10 -15.83 -29.84
C PHE A 225 28.61 -15.55 -29.73
N TYR A 226 29.37 -16.44 -29.10
CA TYR A 226 30.83 -16.28 -29.01
C TYR A 226 31.53 -16.45 -30.36
N ALA A 227 31.06 -17.35 -31.22
CA ALA A 227 31.56 -17.48 -32.59
C ALA A 227 31.36 -16.18 -33.38
N PHE A 228 30.21 -15.52 -33.23
CA PHE A 228 29.96 -14.20 -33.82
C PHE A 228 30.92 -13.13 -33.28
N ILE A 229 31.15 -13.07 -31.96
CA ILE A 229 32.12 -12.13 -31.36
C ILE A 229 33.54 -12.38 -31.91
N LEU A 230 33.97 -13.65 -31.97
CA LEU A 230 35.30 -14.01 -32.51
C LEU A 230 35.41 -13.66 -34.00
N PHE A 231 34.35 -13.89 -34.77
CA PHE A 231 34.29 -13.50 -36.18
C PHE A 231 34.36 -11.98 -36.36
N ALA A 232 33.63 -11.21 -35.56
CA ALA A 232 33.70 -9.76 -35.55
C ALA A 232 35.11 -9.27 -35.20
N ALA A 233 35.72 -9.83 -34.13
CA ALA A 233 37.08 -9.51 -33.72
C ALA A 233 38.12 -9.79 -34.81
N ARG A 234 38.01 -10.93 -35.51
CA ARG A 234 38.88 -11.26 -36.66
C ARG A 234 38.70 -10.28 -37.82
N THR A 235 37.47 -9.84 -38.06
CA THR A 235 37.12 -8.93 -39.15
C THR A 235 37.69 -7.52 -38.94
N ILE A 236 37.73 -7.04 -37.69
CA ILE A 236 38.32 -5.73 -37.33
C ILE A 236 39.76 -5.57 -37.87
N PHE A 237 40.58 -6.62 -37.82
CA PHE A 237 41.96 -6.56 -38.29
C PHE A 237 42.11 -6.51 -39.83
N ARG A 238 41.03 -6.81 -40.57
CA ARG A 238 41.02 -6.86 -42.03
C ARG A 238 40.40 -5.62 -42.68
N LEU A 239 39.72 -4.78 -41.90
CA LEU A 239 39.04 -3.59 -42.38
C LEU A 239 39.99 -2.41 -42.56
N GLU A 240 39.65 -1.54 -43.51
CA GLU A 240 40.25 -0.21 -43.68
C GLU A 240 40.06 0.64 -42.41
N GLU A 241 40.90 1.67 -42.22
CA GLU A 241 40.97 2.38 -40.93
C GLU A 241 39.63 3.00 -40.51
N ASP A 242 38.89 3.59 -41.44
CA ASP A 242 37.60 4.24 -41.16
C ASP A 242 36.52 3.20 -40.83
N ALA A 243 36.42 2.14 -41.62
CA ALA A 243 35.47 1.04 -41.38
C ALA A 243 35.78 0.29 -40.07
N ARG A 244 37.08 0.14 -39.75
CA ARG A 244 37.58 -0.44 -38.50
C ARG A 244 37.20 0.43 -37.31
N MET A 245 37.41 1.74 -37.41
CA MET A 245 37.05 2.68 -36.35
C MET A 245 35.55 2.65 -36.07
N SER A 246 34.72 2.70 -37.12
CA SER A 246 33.27 2.61 -36.99
C SER A 246 32.85 1.32 -36.27
N LEU A 247 33.32 0.16 -36.74
CA LEU A 247 32.98 -1.13 -36.14
C LEU A 247 33.43 -1.26 -34.69
N VAL A 248 34.66 -0.83 -34.36
CA VAL A 248 35.16 -0.86 -32.98
C VAL A 248 34.33 0.04 -32.08
N MET A 249 33.96 1.24 -32.53
CA MET A 249 33.11 2.14 -31.76
C MET A 249 31.70 1.57 -31.58
N SER A 250 31.12 0.97 -32.61
CA SER A 250 29.80 0.32 -32.49
C SER A 250 29.83 -0.85 -31.51
N LEU A 251 30.86 -1.70 -31.56
CA LEU A 251 31.04 -2.79 -30.59
C LEU A 251 31.30 -2.28 -29.18
N SER A 252 32.04 -1.18 -29.03
CA SER A 252 32.29 -0.55 -27.72
C SER A 252 30.99 -0.04 -27.10
N LEU A 253 30.13 0.60 -27.88
CA LEU A 253 28.81 1.07 -27.44
C LEU A 253 27.84 -0.08 -27.15
N LEU A 254 27.98 -1.22 -27.84
CA LEU A 254 27.16 -2.41 -27.61
C LEU A 254 27.59 -3.14 -26.33
N ILE A 255 28.89 -3.33 -26.11
CA ILE A 255 29.42 -4.21 -25.06
C ILE A 255 29.63 -3.47 -23.74
N LEU A 256 30.34 -2.33 -23.74
CA LEU A 256 30.79 -1.69 -22.50
C LEU A 256 29.62 -1.21 -21.62
N PRO A 257 28.58 -0.55 -22.15
CA PRO A 257 27.42 -0.14 -21.34
C PRO A 257 26.61 -1.31 -20.78
N PHE A 258 26.69 -2.49 -21.40
CA PHE A 258 26.01 -3.70 -20.94
C PHE A 258 26.77 -4.43 -19.82
N LEU A 259 28.09 -4.31 -19.75
CA LEU A 259 28.94 -5.04 -18.79
C LEU A 259 28.48 -4.92 -17.32
N PRO A 260 28.09 -3.73 -16.79
CA PRO A 260 27.61 -3.61 -15.42
C PRO A 260 26.38 -4.47 -15.09
N ALA A 261 25.57 -4.85 -16.10
CA ALA A 261 24.37 -5.66 -15.96
C ALA A 261 24.56 -7.14 -16.36
N SER A 262 25.77 -7.54 -16.78
CA SER A 262 26.03 -8.83 -17.42
C SER A 262 26.31 -10.01 -16.47
N ASN A 263 26.21 -9.82 -15.15
CA ASN A 263 26.68 -10.76 -14.11
C ASN A 263 28.17 -11.13 -14.15
N PHE A 264 28.98 -10.53 -15.03
CA PHE A 264 30.39 -10.90 -15.20
C PHE A 264 31.27 -10.47 -14.02
N PHE A 265 31.06 -9.26 -13.50
CA PHE A 265 31.87 -8.71 -12.39
C PHE A 265 31.27 -8.98 -11.02
N PHE A 266 29.95 -8.87 -10.90
CA PHE A 266 29.21 -9.09 -9.67
C PHE A 266 27.79 -9.55 -10.02
N PRO A 267 27.14 -10.34 -9.15
CA PRO A 267 25.75 -10.75 -9.36
C PRO A 267 24.84 -9.51 -9.29
N VAL A 268 24.00 -9.36 -10.31
CA VAL A 268 22.92 -8.36 -10.38
C VAL A 268 21.57 -9.06 -10.28
N GLY A 269 20.58 -8.37 -9.70
CA GLY A 269 19.22 -8.93 -9.55
C GLY A 269 18.45 -9.07 -10.87
N PHE A 270 18.77 -8.28 -11.91
CA PHE A 270 18.07 -8.30 -13.20
C PHE A 270 19.05 -8.59 -14.33
N VAL A 271 19.08 -9.83 -14.82
CA VAL A 271 20.04 -10.27 -15.84
C VAL A 271 19.54 -10.04 -17.27
N VAL A 272 18.22 -9.96 -17.42
CA VAL A 272 17.54 -9.64 -18.68
C VAL A 272 16.51 -8.56 -18.38
N ALA A 273 16.62 -7.43 -19.08
CA ALA A 273 15.66 -6.35 -19.00
C ALA A 273 15.77 -5.49 -20.25
N GLU A 274 14.65 -5.02 -20.77
CA GLU A 274 14.62 -4.24 -22.01
C GLU A 274 15.37 -2.91 -21.79
N ARG A 275 15.14 -2.26 -20.64
CA ARG A 275 15.82 -1.00 -20.27
C ARG A 275 17.35 -1.09 -20.21
N VAL A 276 17.92 -2.26 -19.88
CA VAL A 276 19.37 -2.47 -19.83
C VAL A 276 20.00 -2.40 -21.22
N LEU A 277 19.21 -2.67 -22.26
CA LEU A 277 19.64 -2.67 -23.67
C LEU A 277 19.50 -1.30 -24.34
N TYR A 278 19.06 -0.26 -23.61
CA TYR A 278 18.83 1.07 -24.19
C TYR A 278 20.10 1.66 -24.83
N ILE A 279 21.17 1.92 -24.07
CA ILE A 279 22.44 2.41 -24.64
C ILE A 279 23.11 1.35 -25.56
N PRO A 280 23.20 0.06 -25.17
CA PRO A 280 23.74 -0.99 -26.05
C PRO A 280 23.13 -1.04 -27.45
N SER A 281 21.82 -0.78 -27.58
CA SER A 281 21.13 -0.78 -28.86
C SER A 281 21.64 0.29 -29.84
N MET A 282 22.26 1.38 -29.35
CA MET A 282 22.90 2.38 -30.23
C MET A 282 24.04 1.74 -31.03
N GLY A 283 24.91 0.98 -30.34
CA GLY A 283 25.99 0.24 -30.98
C GLY A 283 25.48 -0.82 -31.96
N PHE A 284 24.42 -1.54 -31.57
CA PHE A 284 23.75 -2.50 -32.45
C PHE A 284 23.21 -1.85 -33.74
N CYS A 285 22.49 -0.73 -33.62
CA CYS A 285 21.93 -0.02 -34.79
C CYS A 285 23.03 0.54 -35.70
N MET A 286 24.17 0.98 -35.15
CA MET A 286 25.32 1.41 -35.94
C MET A 286 25.91 0.25 -36.77
N ILE A 287 26.06 -0.95 -36.19
CA ILE A 287 26.54 -2.15 -36.92
C ILE A 287 25.59 -2.48 -38.07
N LEU A 288 24.28 -2.49 -37.81
CA LEU A 288 23.27 -2.76 -38.83
C LEU A 288 23.29 -1.74 -39.96
N ALA A 289 23.40 -0.45 -39.63
CA ALA A 289 23.46 0.61 -40.62
C ALA A 289 24.73 0.54 -41.48
N GLN A 290 25.88 0.18 -40.88
CA GLN A 290 27.11 -0.03 -41.62
C GLN A 290 26.99 -1.23 -42.58
N GLY A 291 26.43 -2.35 -42.12
CA GLY A 291 26.16 -3.52 -42.97
C GLY A 291 25.19 -3.18 -44.11
N TRP A 292 24.15 -2.40 -43.83
CA TRP A 292 23.22 -1.89 -44.84
C TRP A 292 23.92 -0.99 -45.86
N SER A 293 24.81 -0.09 -45.45
CA SER A 293 25.56 0.79 -46.35
C SER A 293 26.40 0.00 -47.35
N ILE A 294 27.04 -1.08 -46.90
CA ILE A 294 27.82 -1.98 -47.78
C ILE A 294 26.91 -2.66 -48.82
N LEU A 295 25.70 -3.07 -48.44
CA LEU A 295 24.73 -3.65 -49.37
C LEU A 295 24.15 -2.62 -50.34
N TRP A 296 23.97 -1.39 -49.87
CA TRP A 296 23.43 -0.26 -50.63
C TRP A 296 24.36 0.16 -51.79
N GLU A 297 25.66 0.11 -51.57
CA GLU A 297 26.67 0.41 -52.59
C GLU A 297 26.73 -0.63 -53.71
N LYS A 298 26.33 -1.88 -53.43
CA LYS A 298 26.28 -2.95 -54.44
C LYS A 298 25.03 -2.83 -55.30
N ARG A 299 25.22 -2.52 -56.59
CA ARG A 299 24.11 -2.34 -57.57
C ARG A 299 23.11 -3.50 -57.60
N ALA A 300 23.60 -4.74 -57.50
CA ALA A 300 22.76 -5.95 -57.48
C ALA A 300 21.88 -6.08 -56.22
N CYS A 301 22.29 -5.50 -55.08
CA CYS A 301 21.60 -5.62 -53.80
C CYS A 301 20.85 -4.34 -53.39
N LYS A 302 21.01 -3.23 -54.12
CA LYS A 302 20.49 -1.91 -53.74
C LYS A 302 18.97 -1.88 -53.54
N GLN A 303 18.21 -2.47 -54.47
CA GLN A 303 16.74 -2.54 -54.33
C GLN A 303 16.34 -3.38 -53.12
N LEU A 304 16.99 -4.53 -52.93
CA LEU A 304 16.75 -5.40 -51.77
C LEU A 304 17.10 -4.70 -50.45
N ALA A 305 18.21 -3.95 -50.41
CA ALA A 305 18.63 -3.17 -49.24
C ALA A 305 17.64 -2.02 -48.95
N ALA A 306 17.09 -1.38 -49.98
CA ALA A 306 16.06 -0.34 -49.84
C ALA A 306 14.76 -0.90 -49.25
N VAL A 307 14.24 -1.98 -49.84
CA VAL A 307 13.01 -2.63 -49.39
C VAL A 307 13.19 -3.21 -47.99
N GLY A 308 14.34 -3.86 -47.75
CA GLY A 308 14.67 -4.46 -46.45
C GLY A 308 14.71 -3.44 -45.32
N ILE A 309 15.34 -2.27 -45.52
CA ILE A 309 15.41 -1.25 -44.46
C ILE A 309 14.05 -0.59 -44.20
N LEU A 310 13.27 -0.31 -45.24
CA LEU A 310 11.92 0.24 -45.10
C LEU A 310 10.99 -0.74 -44.40
N PHE A 311 11.06 -2.01 -44.75
CA PHE A 311 10.31 -3.07 -44.08
C PHE A 311 10.69 -3.18 -42.60
N LEU A 312 12.00 -3.18 -42.29
CA LEU A 312 12.48 -3.28 -40.92
C LEU A 312 12.00 -2.09 -40.07
N LEU A 313 12.10 -0.87 -40.58
CA LEU A 313 11.58 0.34 -39.94
C LEU A 313 10.07 0.25 -39.72
N ALA A 314 9.28 -0.16 -40.72
CA ALA A 314 7.84 -0.28 -40.60
C ALA A 314 7.43 -1.32 -39.53
N VAL A 315 8.09 -2.49 -39.51
CA VAL A 315 7.85 -3.53 -38.50
C VAL A 315 8.21 -3.04 -37.11
N HIS A 316 9.34 -2.34 -36.95
CA HIS A 316 9.76 -1.81 -35.65
C HIS A 316 8.79 -0.71 -35.16
N VAL A 317 8.38 0.21 -36.03
CA VAL A 317 7.35 1.22 -35.70
C VAL A 317 6.06 0.55 -35.23
N LEU A 318 5.54 -0.42 -35.99
CA LEU A 318 4.30 -1.11 -35.64
C LEU A 318 4.41 -1.85 -34.31
N LYS A 319 5.54 -2.55 -34.08
CA LYS A 319 5.80 -3.24 -32.82
C LYS A 319 5.92 -2.27 -31.65
N THR A 320 6.59 -1.13 -31.83
CA THR A 320 6.74 -0.10 -30.79
C THR A 320 5.40 0.54 -30.43
N ILE A 321 4.54 0.83 -31.43
CA ILE A 321 3.18 1.32 -31.19
C ILE A 321 2.38 0.29 -30.39
N ARG A 322 2.40 -0.98 -30.81
CA ARG A 322 1.71 -2.06 -30.07
C ARG A 322 2.27 -2.22 -28.66
N ARG A 323 3.59 -2.17 -28.48
CA ARG A 323 4.22 -2.28 -27.17
C ARG A 323 3.86 -1.10 -26.28
N ASN A 324 3.65 0.10 -26.82
CA ASN A 324 3.18 1.25 -26.04
C ASN A 324 1.76 1.03 -25.48
N GLU A 325 0.89 0.32 -26.20
CA GLU A 325 -0.43 -0.05 -25.71
C GLU A 325 -0.34 -0.96 -24.47
N ASP A 326 0.60 -1.90 -24.44
CA ASP A 326 0.81 -2.79 -23.29
C ASP A 326 1.06 -1.99 -22.00
N TRP A 327 1.77 -0.86 -22.10
CA TRP A 327 2.15 -0.02 -20.96
C TRP A 327 1.06 0.99 -20.51
N ARG A 328 -0.15 0.95 -21.07
CA ARG A 328 -1.23 1.90 -20.72
C ARG A 328 -1.81 1.70 -19.34
N THR A 329 -2.06 0.45 -18.95
CA THR A 329 -2.64 0.11 -17.64
C THR A 329 -1.89 -1.06 -17.03
N GLU A 330 -1.97 -1.22 -15.70
CA GLU A 330 -1.36 -2.36 -15.03
C GLU A 330 -1.91 -3.69 -15.57
N TYR A 331 -3.21 -3.73 -15.89
CA TYR A 331 -3.85 -4.90 -16.48
C TYR A 331 -3.25 -5.28 -17.84
N THR A 332 -3.16 -4.34 -18.79
CA THR A 332 -2.58 -4.61 -20.11
C THR A 332 -1.10 -4.99 -20.01
N LEU A 333 -0.38 -4.38 -19.07
CA LEU A 333 1.05 -4.63 -18.86
C LEU A 333 1.28 -6.06 -18.40
N TYR A 334 0.62 -6.49 -17.33
CA TYR A 334 0.77 -7.86 -16.81
C TYR A 334 0.14 -8.90 -17.73
N SER A 335 -0.94 -8.56 -18.46
CA SER A 335 -1.55 -9.47 -19.45
C SER A 335 -0.57 -9.76 -20.60
N SER A 336 0.05 -8.72 -21.15
CA SER A 336 1.09 -8.88 -22.18
C SER A 336 2.28 -9.69 -21.65
N ALA A 337 2.71 -9.45 -20.41
CA ALA A 337 3.83 -10.14 -19.79
C ALA A 337 3.54 -11.63 -19.57
N LEU A 338 2.33 -11.98 -19.12
CA LEU A 338 1.90 -13.37 -18.92
C LEU A 338 1.76 -14.13 -20.25
N SER A 339 1.45 -13.44 -21.36
CA SER A 339 1.45 -14.06 -22.69
C SER A 339 2.84 -14.52 -23.13
N VAL A 340 3.90 -13.90 -22.58
CA VAL A 340 5.29 -14.22 -22.85
C VAL A 340 5.83 -15.21 -21.82
N ASN A 341 5.46 -15.05 -20.56
CA ASN A 341 6.12 -15.70 -19.45
C ASN A 341 5.13 -16.22 -18.40
N GLN A 342 4.79 -17.49 -18.54
CA GLN A 342 3.88 -18.20 -17.64
C GLN A 342 4.61 -18.90 -16.48
N ARG A 343 5.93 -18.69 -16.33
CA ARG A 343 6.75 -19.30 -15.26
C ARG A 343 7.16 -18.32 -14.17
N ASN A 344 6.64 -17.09 -14.24
CA ASN A 344 6.97 -16.04 -13.29
C ASN A 344 5.83 -15.84 -12.29
N ALA A 345 5.97 -16.41 -11.09
CA ALA A 345 4.99 -16.28 -10.02
C ALA A 345 4.69 -14.82 -9.65
N LYS A 346 5.67 -13.91 -9.81
CA LYS A 346 5.49 -12.48 -9.54
C LYS A 346 4.50 -11.83 -10.50
N LEU A 347 4.49 -12.22 -11.77
CA LEU A 347 3.53 -11.70 -12.76
C LEU A 347 2.09 -12.13 -12.41
N PHE A 348 1.91 -13.39 -12.01
CA PHE A 348 0.61 -13.89 -11.55
C PHE A 348 0.15 -13.18 -10.28
N ASN A 349 1.02 -13.01 -9.29
CA ASN A 349 0.73 -12.25 -8.07
C ASN A 349 0.32 -10.81 -8.39
N ASN A 350 1.04 -10.13 -9.28
CA ASN A 350 0.71 -8.76 -9.66
C ASN A 350 -0.61 -8.68 -10.43
N MET A 351 -0.90 -9.63 -11.32
CA MET A 351 -2.19 -9.70 -12.00
C MET A 351 -3.34 -9.93 -11.01
N GLY A 352 -3.17 -10.82 -10.03
CA GLY A 352 -4.12 -11.03 -8.95
C GLY A 352 -4.42 -9.73 -8.19
N ARG A 353 -3.39 -8.92 -7.91
CA ARG A 353 -3.56 -7.61 -7.24
C ARG A 353 -4.31 -6.61 -8.09
N VAL A 354 -4.05 -6.57 -9.40
CA VAL A 354 -4.82 -5.73 -10.32
C VAL A 354 -6.29 -6.13 -10.31
N LEU A 355 -6.59 -7.43 -10.35
CA LEU A 355 -7.97 -7.92 -10.27
C LEU A 355 -8.63 -7.61 -8.92
N GLU A 356 -7.91 -7.71 -7.80
CA GLU A 356 -8.39 -7.24 -6.49
C GLU A 356 -8.76 -5.75 -6.52
N SER A 357 -7.93 -4.89 -7.14
CA SER A 357 -8.22 -3.45 -7.25
C SER A 357 -9.42 -3.12 -8.14
N LEU A 358 -9.87 -4.09 -8.96
CA LEU A 358 -11.07 -4.01 -9.80
C LEU A 358 -12.26 -4.74 -9.17
N ASP A 359 -12.19 -5.08 -7.87
CA ASP A 359 -13.18 -5.84 -7.10
C ASP A 359 -13.50 -7.24 -7.68
N LYS A 360 -12.64 -7.78 -8.54
CA LYS A 360 -12.74 -9.12 -9.15
C LYS A 360 -12.05 -10.16 -8.27
N HIS A 361 -12.52 -10.29 -7.04
CA HIS A 361 -11.91 -11.17 -6.02
C HIS A 361 -11.91 -12.65 -6.40
N GLU A 362 -12.96 -13.16 -7.03
CA GLU A 362 -13.00 -14.58 -7.45
C GLU A 362 -12.03 -14.88 -8.60
N GLU A 363 -11.91 -13.96 -9.59
CA GLU A 363 -10.92 -14.13 -10.66
C GLU A 363 -9.49 -14.07 -10.11
N SER A 364 -9.21 -13.20 -9.13
CA SER A 364 -7.86 -13.06 -8.57
C SER A 364 -7.37 -14.33 -7.84
N LEU A 365 -8.27 -15.14 -7.26
CA LEU A 365 -7.92 -16.43 -6.65
C LEU A 365 -7.22 -17.35 -7.66
N THR A 366 -7.66 -17.37 -8.92
CA THR A 366 -7.05 -18.23 -9.95
C THR A 366 -5.59 -17.85 -10.19
N TYR A 367 -5.29 -16.55 -10.28
CA TYR A 367 -3.94 -16.05 -10.47
C TYR A 367 -3.05 -16.29 -9.25
N TYR A 368 -3.58 -16.14 -8.03
CA TYR A 368 -2.82 -16.44 -6.82
C TYR A 368 -2.51 -17.93 -6.66
N ASN A 369 -3.46 -18.80 -6.98
CA ASN A 369 -3.22 -20.24 -7.02
C ASN A 369 -2.17 -20.63 -8.06
N GLU A 370 -2.21 -20.03 -9.25
CA GLU A 370 -1.19 -20.25 -10.28
C GLU A 370 0.19 -19.74 -9.84
N ALA A 371 0.27 -18.58 -9.16
CA ALA A 371 1.51 -18.08 -8.57
C ALA A 371 2.11 -19.08 -7.57
N ILE A 372 1.29 -19.62 -6.67
CA ILE A 372 1.69 -20.63 -5.68
C ILE A 372 2.08 -21.94 -6.36
N ARG A 373 1.37 -22.36 -7.41
CA ARG A 373 1.71 -23.58 -8.18
C ARG A 373 3.09 -23.46 -8.83
N ILE A 374 3.40 -22.29 -9.38
CA ILE A 374 4.71 -22.02 -10.00
C ILE A 374 5.81 -21.99 -8.94
N GLN A 375 5.53 -21.41 -7.78
CA GLN A 375 6.51 -21.18 -6.73
C GLN A 375 5.89 -21.37 -5.33
N ALA A 376 5.85 -22.62 -4.90
CA ALA A 376 5.18 -23.03 -3.65
C ALA A 376 5.91 -22.60 -2.37
N ASP A 377 7.13 -22.07 -2.49
CA ASP A 377 7.95 -21.57 -1.39
C ASP A 377 7.91 -20.03 -1.26
N ASP A 378 7.17 -19.31 -2.11
CA ASP A 378 6.98 -17.87 -1.98
C ASP A 378 5.78 -17.53 -1.09
N VAL A 379 6.08 -17.09 0.14
CA VAL A 379 5.10 -16.63 1.14
C VAL A 379 4.13 -15.58 0.57
N ARG A 380 4.59 -14.73 -0.36
CA ARG A 380 3.77 -13.64 -0.92
C ARG A 380 2.51 -14.14 -1.63
N GLY A 381 2.59 -15.29 -2.30
CA GLY A 381 1.43 -15.90 -2.95
C GLY A 381 0.34 -16.25 -1.94
N TYR A 382 0.73 -16.95 -0.87
CA TYR A 382 -0.18 -17.34 0.22
C TYR A 382 -0.73 -16.14 0.98
N LEU A 383 0.09 -15.12 1.25
CA LEU A 383 -0.36 -13.89 1.93
C LEU A 383 -1.48 -13.19 1.15
N ASN A 384 -1.31 -13.05 -0.17
CA ASN A 384 -2.33 -12.44 -1.01
C ASN A 384 -3.58 -13.33 -1.10
N LEU A 385 -3.41 -14.64 -1.26
CA LEU A 385 -4.52 -15.59 -1.31
C LEU A 385 -5.37 -15.57 -0.03
N GLY A 386 -4.74 -15.64 1.15
CA GLY A 386 -5.44 -15.56 2.43
C GLY A 386 -6.14 -14.22 2.65
N ARG A 387 -5.59 -13.11 2.12
CA ARG A 387 -6.25 -11.80 2.16
C ARG A 387 -7.54 -11.83 1.35
N VAL A 388 -7.51 -12.35 0.13
CA VAL A 388 -8.71 -12.45 -0.72
C VAL A 388 -9.76 -13.35 -0.08
N PHE A 389 -9.38 -14.52 0.45
CA PHE A 389 -10.33 -15.38 1.18
C PHE A 389 -10.97 -14.65 2.37
N THR A 390 -10.19 -13.83 3.08
CA THR A 390 -10.72 -12.99 4.18
C THR A 390 -11.79 -12.01 3.67
N HIS A 391 -11.55 -11.34 2.53
CA HIS A 391 -12.52 -10.44 1.91
C HIS A 391 -13.79 -11.16 1.45
N LEU A 392 -13.63 -12.37 0.90
CA LEU A 392 -14.75 -13.25 0.50
C LEU A 392 -15.47 -13.92 1.68
N ARG A 393 -15.05 -13.63 2.92
CA ARG A 393 -15.58 -14.24 4.16
C ARG A 393 -15.40 -15.77 4.25
N ARG A 394 -14.45 -16.32 3.50
CA ARG A 394 -14.04 -17.73 3.52
C ARG A 394 -12.94 -17.91 4.57
N TYR A 395 -13.31 -17.76 5.85
CA TYR A 395 -12.36 -17.62 6.95
C TYR A 395 -11.53 -18.88 7.20
N ASP A 396 -12.12 -20.07 7.10
CA ASP A 396 -11.41 -21.34 7.31
C ASP A 396 -10.28 -21.51 6.28
N GLU A 397 -10.58 -21.26 5.00
CA GLU A 397 -9.58 -21.33 3.93
C GLU A 397 -8.51 -20.24 4.05
N ALA A 398 -8.89 -19.04 4.52
CA ALA A 398 -7.94 -17.98 4.80
C ALA A 398 -6.96 -18.39 5.90
N GLU A 399 -7.47 -18.97 6.99
CA GLU A 399 -6.66 -19.43 8.12
C GLU A 399 -5.69 -20.53 7.69
N ASP A 400 -6.17 -21.57 7.00
CA ASP A 400 -5.33 -22.65 6.48
C ASP A 400 -4.22 -22.11 5.55
N THR A 401 -4.56 -21.15 4.69
CA THR A 401 -3.61 -20.52 3.78
C THR A 401 -2.54 -19.74 4.53
N TYR A 402 -2.92 -18.98 5.56
CA TYR A 402 -1.98 -18.23 6.39
C TYR A 402 -1.12 -19.14 7.27
N LEU A 403 -1.67 -20.23 7.83
CA LEU A 403 -0.91 -21.24 8.55
C LEU A 403 0.10 -21.94 7.63
N LYS A 404 -0.29 -22.22 6.38
CA LYS A 404 0.65 -22.73 5.38
C LYS A 404 1.76 -21.72 5.09
N ALA A 405 1.42 -20.45 4.89
CA ALA A 405 2.40 -19.38 4.70
C ALA A 405 3.36 -19.28 5.90
N LYS A 406 2.84 -19.41 7.12
CA LYS A 406 3.63 -19.36 8.36
C LYS A 406 4.60 -20.54 8.43
N SER A 407 4.17 -21.75 8.04
CA SER A 407 5.04 -22.93 8.01
C SER A 407 6.23 -22.81 7.02
N LEU A 408 6.16 -21.89 6.06
CA LEU A 408 7.26 -21.60 5.13
C LEU A 408 8.30 -20.64 5.73
N PHE A 409 7.99 -19.96 6.83
CA PHE A 409 9.00 -19.30 7.65
C PHE A 409 9.75 -20.37 8.45
N LEU A 410 11.01 -20.62 8.09
CA LEU A 410 11.91 -21.57 8.75
C LEU A 410 12.19 -21.18 10.22
N ASP A 411 12.59 -22.20 10.98
CA ASP A 411 12.94 -22.17 12.41
C ASP A 411 13.92 -21.00 12.76
N PRO A 412 13.72 -20.23 13.84
CA PRO A 412 14.52 -19.03 14.17
C PRO A 412 16.04 -19.24 14.26
N GLU A 413 16.49 -20.46 14.53
CA GLU A 413 17.92 -20.84 14.61
C GLU A 413 18.61 -20.84 13.23
N GLU A 414 17.94 -21.28 12.16
CA GLU A 414 18.50 -21.28 10.78
C GLU A 414 18.43 -19.88 10.15
N THR A 415 17.52 -19.03 10.64
CA THR A 415 17.26 -17.65 10.20
C THR A 415 18.30 -16.64 10.73
N ARG A 416 19.10 -17.01 11.73
CA ARG A 416 20.22 -16.19 12.23
C ARG A 416 21.44 -16.22 11.31
N GLU A 417 21.65 -17.33 10.60
CA GLU A 417 22.80 -17.50 9.67
C GLU A 417 22.42 -17.28 8.21
N ARG A 418 21.18 -17.58 7.81
CA ARG A 418 20.63 -17.12 6.52
C ARG A 418 19.98 -15.76 6.74
N GLU A 419 20.56 -14.69 6.20
CA GLU A 419 19.93 -13.37 6.11
C GLU A 419 18.63 -13.39 5.26
N VAL A 420 17.61 -14.18 5.62
CA VAL A 420 16.23 -13.94 5.20
C VAL A 420 15.77 -12.75 6.04
N ARG A 421 16.17 -11.55 5.60
CA ARG A 421 15.70 -10.30 6.21
C ARG A 421 14.18 -10.35 6.23
N VAL A 422 13.60 -10.52 7.42
CA VAL A 422 12.16 -10.53 7.61
C VAL A 422 11.65 -9.16 7.18
N THR A 423 11.05 -9.10 5.99
CA THR A 423 10.54 -7.85 5.43
C THR A 423 9.28 -7.43 6.19
N PRO A 424 8.91 -6.14 6.23
CA PRO A 424 7.60 -5.73 6.77
C PRO A 424 6.44 -6.51 6.14
N ASN A 425 6.53 -6.83 4.85
CA ASN A 425 5.52 -7.62 4.14
C ASN A 425 5.42 -9.06 4.66
N HIS A 426 6.53 -9.64 5.11
CA HIS A 426 6.54 -10.95 5.76
C HIS A 426 5.86 -10.89 7.13
N LEU A 427 6.05 -9.81 7.89
CA LEU A 427 5.40 -9.62 9.19
C LEU A 427 3.89 -9.39 9.08
N GLN A 428 3.44 -8.85 7.94
CA GLN A 428 2.01 -8.67 7.66
C GLN A 428 1.23 -9.99 7.71
N LEU A 429 1.88 -11.13 7.47
CA LEU A 429 1.28 -12.44 7.65
C LEU A 429 0.75 -12.64 9.07
N PHE A 430 1.60 -12.36 10.07
CA PHE A 430 1.24 -12.56 11.47
C PHE A 430 0.08 -11.64 11.88
N LEU A 431 0.09 -10.38 11.41
CA LEU A 431 -1.01 -9.46 11.66
C LEU A 431 -2.32 -9.95 11.05
N ASN A 432 -2.28 -10.38 9.78
CA ASN A 432 -3.48 -10.83 9.09
C ASN A 432 -4.07 -12.11 9.71
N LEU A 433 -3.21 -13.07 10.07
CA LEU A 433 -3.62 -14.30 10.74
C LEU A 433 -4.16 -14.02 12.14
N ALA A 434 -3.47 -13.21 12.94
CA ALA A 434 -3.92 -12.83 14.28
C ALA A 434 -5.23 -12.07 14.24
N PHE A 435 -5.39 -11.13 13.31
CA PHE A 435 -6.65 -10.41 13.10
C PHE A 435 -7.79 -11.38 12.78
N LEU A 436 -7.58 -12.33 11.86
CA LEU A 436 -8.56 -13.35 11.50
C LEU A 436 -8.96 -14.21 12.71
N ILE A 437 -7.99 -14.73 13.46
CA ILE A 437 -8.22 -15.56 14.66
C ILE A 437 -8.93 -14.77 15.76
N SER A 438 -8.60 -13.49 15.95
CA SER A 438 -9.19 -12.62 16.98
C SER A 438 -10.68 -12.30 16.78
N ARG A 439 -11.28 -12.79 15.69
CA ARG A 439 -12.73 -12.76 15.46
C ARG A 439 -13.48 -13.77 16.30
N ASN A 440 -12.80 -14.81 16.78
CA ASN A 440 -13.32 -15.77 17.71
C ASN A 440 -12.80 -15.45 19.11
N ASP A 441 -13.68 -15.00 20.00
CA ASP A 441 -13.31 -14.57 21.36
C ASP A 441 -12.64 -15.69 22.18
N SER A 442 -12.89 -16.97 21.84
CA SER A 442 -12.25 -18.12 22.51
C SER A 442 -10.79 -18.34 22.12
N ARG A 443 -10.28 -17.65 21.09
CA ARG A 443 -8.93 -17.82 20.54
C ARG A 443 -8.08 -16.55 20.64
N LEU A 444 -8.44 -15.62 21.53
CA LEU A 444 -7.75 -14.34 21.67
C LEU A 444 -6.28 -14.53 22.12
N GLU A 445 -6.00 -15.52 22.97
CA GLU A 445 -4.64 -15.87 23.42
C GLU A 445 -3.74 -16.32 22.27
N GLU A 446 -4.30 -17.04 21.29
CA GLU A 446 -3.59 -17.47 20.10
C GLU A 446 -3.24 -16.27 19.19
N ALA A 447 -4.18 -15.34 19.02
CA ALA A 447 -3.92 -14.09 18.33
C ALA A 447 -2.82 -13.24 19.01
N ASP A 448 -2.84 -13.13 20.34
CA ASP A 448 -1.76 -12.47 21.11
C ASP A 448 -0.39 -13.15 20.91
N ALA A 449 -0.36 -14.49 20.86
CA ALA A 449 0.88 -15.23 20.62
C ALA A 449 1.50 -14.90 19.24
N LEU A 450 0.67 -14.75 18.20
CA LEU A 450 1.12 -14.36 16.86
C LEU A 450 1.68 -12.94 16.81
N TYR A 451 1.07 -11.98 17.52
CA TYR A 451 1.64 -10.63 17.63
C TYR A 451 2.97 -10.63 18.39
N ARG A 452 3.08 -11.41 19.47
CA ARG A 452 4.36 -11.59 20.18
C ARG A 452 5.43 -12.13 19.24
N GLU A 453 5.12 -13.14 18.44
CA GLU A 453 6.04 -13.70 17.45
C GLU A 453 6.51 -12.64 16.44
N ALA A 454 5.59 -11.83 15.88
CA ALA A 454 5.95 -10.72 15.00
C ALA A 454 6.91 -9.71 15.65
N ILE A 455 6.69 -9.38 16.92
CA ILE A 455 7.55 -8.49 17.71
C ILE A 455 8.92 -9.13 17.96
N THR A 456 8.99 -10.44 18.22
CA THR A 456 10.28 -11.14 18.39
C THR A 456 11.12 -11.16 17.11
N LEU A 457 10.47 -11.30 15.94
CA LEU A 457 11.14 -11.23 14.65
C LEU A 457 11.62 -9.81 14.35
N ARG A 458 10.86 -8.80 14.79
CA ARG A 458 11.16 -7.40 14.53
C ARG A 458 10.59 -6.47 15.61
N SER A 459 11.46 -6.00 16.49
CA SER A 459 11.06 -5.17 17.64
C SER A 459 10.58 -3.77 17.27
N ASP A 460 10.97 -3.24 16.11
CA ASP A 460 10.56 -1.92 15.57
C ASP A 460 9.24 -1.97 14.78
N PHE A 461 8.48 -3.07 14.81
CA PHE A 461 7.25 -3.20 14.04
C PHE A 461 6.01 -2.67 14.80
N THR A 462 5.80 -1.35 14.73
CA THR A 462 4.74 -0.60 15.43
C THR A 462 3.34 -1.23 15.31
N ASN A 463 2.94 -1.64 14.11
CA ASN A 463 1.61 -2.22 13.85
C ASN A 463 1.34 -3.50 14.67
N ALA A 464 2.36 -4.27 15.05
CA ALA A 464 2.18 -5.43 15.91
C ALA A 464 1.83 -5.02 17.34
N TYR A 465 2.43 -3.97 17.89
CA TYR A 465 2.08 -3.46 19.22
C TYR A 465 0.67 -2.88 19.26
N LEU A 466 0.30 -2.09 18.25
CA LEU A 466 -1.05 -1.52 18.13
C LEU A 466 -2.11 -2.63 18.13
N ASN A 467 -2.01 -3.58 17.19
CA ASN A 467 -3.01 -4.65 17.04
C ASN A 467 -2.99 -5.62 18.24
N ARG A 468 -1.84 -5.82 18.88
CA ARG A 468 -1.75 -6.58 20.14
C ARG A 468 -2.49 -5.88 21.27
N GLY A 469 -2.37 -4.55 21.38
CA GLY A 469 -3.12 -3.73 22.34
C GLY A 469 -4.62 -3.93 22.18
N ASP A 470 -5.13 -3.90 20.94
CA ASP A 470 -6.56 -4.09 20.65
C ASP A 470 -7.06 -5.47 21.10
N VAL A 471 -6.26 -6.52 20.86
CA VAL A 471 -6.58 -7.88 21.30
C VAL A 471 -6.51 -8.03 22.82
N LEU A 472 -5.57 -7.36 23.49
CA LEU A 472 -5.50 -7.34 24.95
C LEU A 472 -6.69 -6.61 25.58
N LEU A 473 -7.21 -5.56 24.95
CA LEU A 473 -8.46 -4.91 25.37
C LEU A 473 -9.66 -5.84 25.28
N LYS A 474 -9.77 -6.64 24.20
CA LYS A 474 -10.81 -7.68 24.10
C LYS A 474 -10.73 -8.73 25.20
N MET A 475 -9.51 -9.05 25.67
CA MET A 475 -9.27 -9.94 26.80
C MET A 475 -9.45 -9.26 28.18
N ASN A 476 -9.85 -7.97 28.22
CA ASN A 476 -9.93 -7.18 29.44
C ASN A 476 -8.59 -7.02 30.20
N ARG A 477 -7.46 -7.09 29.48
CA ARG A 477 -6.09 -6.93 30.02
C ARG A 477 -5.59 -5.50 29.79
N THR A 478 -6.32 -4.53 30.32
CA THR A 478 -6.12 -3.09 30.05
C THR A 478 -4.73 -2.57 30.41
N LYS A 479 -4.12 -3.04 31.51
CA LYS A 479 -2.75 -2.65 31.90
C LYS A 479 -1.69 -3.09 30.89
N GLU A 480 -1.86 -4.26 30.28
CA GLU A 480 -0.92 -4.74 29.27
C GLU A 480 -1.15 -4.04 27.93
N ALA A 481 -2.40 -3.74 27.59
CA ALA A 481 -2.73 -2.93 26.42
C ALA A 481 -2.09 -1.54 26.51
N GLU A 482 -2.17 -0.88 27.69
CA GLU A 482 -1.50 0.40 27.96
C GLU A 482 0.00 0.34 27.66
N ALA A 483 0.70 -0.68 28.18
CA ALA A 483 2.12 -0.87 27.95
C ALA A 483 2.46 -1.09 26.46
N MET A 484 1.57 -1.76 25.70
CA MET A 484 1.77 -1.97 24.27
C MET A 484 1.62 -0.69 23.46
N TYR A 485 0.59 0.13 23.72
CA TYR A 485 0.44 1.40 23.03
C TYR A 485 1.55 2.39 23.40
N GLN A 486 2.01 2.41 24.66
CA GLN A 486 3.18 3.20 25.06
C GLN A 486 4.44 2.79 24.29
N ARG A 487 4.71 1.49 24.18
CA ARG A 487 5.80 0.96 23.35
C ARG A 487 5.65 1.33 21.87
N ALA A 488 4.44 1.29 21.33
CA ALA A 488 4.19 1.70 19.94
C ALA A 488 4.54 3.18 19.72
N LEU A 489 4.19 4.05 20.68
CA LEU A 489 4.50 5.49 20.65
C LEU A 489 6.00 5.80 20.76
N GLU A 490 6.82 4.91 21.34
CA GLU A 490 8.28 5.04 21.30
C GLU A 490 8.86 4.91 19.88
N PHE A 491 8.17 4.17 18.99
CA PHE A 491 8.59 3.95 17.60
C PHE A 491 7.89 4.88 16.61
N ASP A 492 6.64 5.26 16.88
CA ASP A 492 5.83 6.14 16.03
C ASP A 492 4.99 7.09 16.90
N ASP A 493 5.49 8.31 17.07
CA ASP A 493 4.83 9.38 17.83
C ASP A 493 3.89 10.24 16.96
N SER A 494 3.77 9.90 15.67
CA SER A 494 3.04 10.66 14.65
C SER A 494 1.69 10.05 14.27
N ASN A 495 1.36 8.89 14.83
CA ASN A 495 0.11 8.18 14.54
C ASN A 495 -1.01 8.54 15.53
N PRO A 496 -2.10 9.22 15.10
CA PRO A 496 -3.19 9.63 15.97
C PRO A 496 -3.99 8.46 16.56
N ASP A 497 -4.09 7.31 15.85
CA ASP A 497 -4.80 6.13 16.34
C ASP A 497 -4.13 5.55 17.61
N LEU A 498 -2.80 5.68 17.77
CA LEU A 498 -2.10 5.23 18.98
C LEU A 498 -2.48 6.04 20.21
N TYR A 499 -2.53 7.37 20.09
CA TYR A 499 -2.98 8.24 21.18
C TYR A 499 -4.47 8.04 21.48
N PHE A 500 -5.29 7.86 20.44
CA PHE A 500 -6.70 7.54 20.60
C PHE A 500 -6.89 6.23 21.37
N ASN A 501 -6.27 5.14 20.94
CA ASN A 501 -6.41 3.84 21.58
C ASN A 501 -5.88 3.84 23.02
N LEU A 502 -4.73 4.49 23.28
CA LEU A 502 -4.24 4.67 24.64
C LEU A 502 -5.21 5.52 25.48
N GLY A 503 -5.82 6.55 24.91
CA GLY A 503 -6.86 7.36 25.54
C GLY A 503 -8.09 6.54 25.94
N ILE A 504 -8.53 5.61 25.08
CA ILE A 504 -9.60 4.65 25.40
C ILE A 504 -9.22 3.76 26.59
N VAL A 505 -7.98 3.25 26.62
CA VAL A 505 -7.50 2.44 27.75
C VAL A 505 -7.53 3.22 29.06
N LEU A 506 -7.03 4.47 29.04
CA LEU A 506 -7.03 5.31 30.23
C LEU A 506 -8.44 5.70 30.67
N MET A 507 -9.35 5.92 29.73
CA MET A 507 -10.76 6.19 30.01
C MET A 507 -11.41 5.00 30.73
N ASP A 508 -11.19 3.77 30.25
CA ASP A 508 -11.71 2.54 30.89
C ASP A 508 -11.11 2.30 32.30
N GLN A 509 -9.86 2.74 32.52
CA GLN A 509 -9.25 2.76 33.84
C GLN A 509 -9.75 3.89 34.76
N GLY A 510 -10.66 4.77 34.30
CA GLY A 510 -11.16 5.93 35.04
C GLY A 510 -10.19 7.12 35.10
N ARG A 511 -9.07 7.08 34.39
CA ARG A 511 -8.05 8.16 34.29
C ARG A 511 -8.47 9.19 33.25
N ASN A 512 -9.64 9.79 33.45
CA ASN A 512 -10.32 10.64 32.46
C ASN A 512 -9.54 11.89 32.04
N VAL A 513 -8.78 12.50 32.96
CA VAL A 513 -7.97 13.70 32.64
C VAL A 513 -6.84 13.35 31.66
N GLU A 514 -6.12 12.26 31.93
CA GLU A 514 -5.04 11.79 31.07
C GLU A 514 -5.57 11.29 29.72
N ALA A 515 -6.70 10.59 29.72
CA ALA A 515 -7.39 10.20 28.49
C ALA A 515 -7.74 11.40 27.60
N LEU A 516 -8.26 12.48 28.19
CA LEU A 516 -8.57 13.71 27.47
C LEU A 516 -7.32 14.37 26.89
N GLU A 517 -6.20 14.38 27.62
CA GLU A 517 -4.92 14.87 27.09
C GLU A 517 -4.44 14.07 25.88
N LEU A 518 -4.58 12.74 25.92
CA LEU A 518 -4.22 11.88 24.79
C LEU A 518 -5.13 12.11 23.58
N PHE A 519 -6.44 12.24 23.78
CA PHE A 519 -7.34 12.65 22.69
C PHE A 519 -6.96 14.01 22.11
N ASN A 520 -6.53 14.97 22.96
CA ASN A 520 -6.04 16.27 22.49
C ASN A 520 -4.76 16.13 21.65
N LYS A 521 -3.84 15.24 22.03
CA LYS A 521 -2.64 14.94 21.24
C LYS A 521 -2.99 14.31 19.89
N ALA A 522 -3.91 13.35 19.86
CA ALA A 522 -4.43 12.78 18.60
C ALA A 522 -4.99 13.89 17.69
N LEU A 523 -5.78 14.81 18.25
CA LEU A 523 -6.37 15.94 17.52
C LEU A 523 -5.38 17.04 17.16
N TYR A 524 -4.23 17.12 17.83
CA TYR A 524 -3.15 18.02 17.45
C TYR A 524 -2.46 17.53 16.18
N ILE A 525 -2.28 16.20 16.06
CA ILE A 525 -1.69 15.54 14.90
C ILE A 525 -2.68 15.52 13.72
N GLU A 526 -3.91 15.06 13.97
CA GLU A 526 -4.97 15.01 12.98
C GLU A 526 -6.23 15.71 13.53
N PRO A 527 -6.43 17.01 13.21
CA PRO A 527 -7.55 17.81 13.72
C PRO A 527 -8.94 17.27 13.42
N ASP A 528 -9.06 16.49 12.33
CA ASP A 528 -10.31 15.88 11.86
C ASP A 528 -10.41 14.38 12.26
N HIS A 529 -9.60 13.91 13.22
CA HIS A 529 -9.66 12.52 13.70
C HIS A 529 -10.98 12.25 14.44
N GLU A 530 -11.94 11.73 13.68
CA GLU A 530 -13.35 11.59 14.05
C GLU A 530 -13.56 10.82 15.37
N LYS A 531 -12.87 9.68 15.54
CA LYS A 531 -12.98 8.88 16.76
C LYS A 531 -12.52 9.68 17.99
N SER A 532 -11.41 10.43 17.89
CA SER A 532 -10.95 11.26 19.01
C SER A 532 -11.91 12.42 19.29
N LEU A 533 -12.50 13.05 18.27
CA LEU A 533 -13.53 14.09 18.45
C LEU A 533 -14.73 13.54 19.22
N GLU A 534 -15.28 12.40 18.76
CA GLU A 534 -16.48 11.78 19.35
C GLU A 534 -16.21 11.30 20.79
N PHE A 535 -15.20 10.44 20.99
CA PHE A 535 -14.95 9.83 22.30
C PHE A 535 -14.51 10.84 23.35
N SER A 536 -13.76 11.87 22.97
CA SER A 536 -13.39 12.91 23.92
C SER A 536 -14.56 13.81 24.30
N ALA A 537 -15.51 14.07 23.38
CA ALA A 537 -16.75 14.78 23.69
C ALA A 537 -17.62 13.96 24.65
N VAL A 538 -17.75 12.65 24.41
CA VAL A 538 -18.45 11.71 25.30
C VAL A 538 -17.80 11.69 26.69
N LEU A 539 -16.47 11.57 26.74
CA LEU A 539 -15.72 11.57 27.99
C LEU A 539 -15.98 12.85 28.80
N ILE A 540 -15.89 14.02 28.18
CA ILE A 540 -16.15 15.31 28.84
C ILE A 540 -17.58 15.39 29.39
N HIS A 541 -18.56 14.91 28.61
CA HIS A 541 -19.97 14.93 28.98
C HIS A 541 -20.25 14.01 30.17
N GLU A 542 -19.85 12.74 30.08
CA GLU A 542 -20.14 11.71 31.09
C GLU A 542 -19.34 11.88 32.39
N SER A 543 -18.12 12.42 32.32
CA SER A 543 -17.29 12.69 33.51
C SER A 543 -17.67 13.97 34.26
N GLY A 544 -18.68 14.71 33.79
CA GLY A 544 -19.15 15.92 34.47
C GLY A 544 -18.12 17.07 34.47
N MET A 545 -17.21 17.10 33.48
CA MET A 545 -16.19 18.14 33.35
C MET A 545 -16.81 19.46 32.87
N SER A 546 -17.56 20.16 33.74
CA SER A 546 -18.37 21.34 33.40
C SER A 546 -17.60 22.44 32.67
N ARG A 547 -16.29 22.61 32.94
CA ARG A 547 -15.43 23.60 32.27
C ARG A 547 -15.18 23.30 30.78
N HIS A 548 -15.32 22.03 30.37
CA HIS A 548 -15.02 21.56 29.02
C HIS A 548 -16.28 21.30 28.17
N GLN A 549 -17.49 21.54 28.70
CA GLN A 549 -18.74 21.25 27.97
C GLN A 549 -18.86 22.00 26.63
N ASN A 550 -18.35 23.23 26.55
CA ASN A 550 -18.31 23.96 25.28
C ASN A 550 -17.34 23.33 24.28
N LEU A 551 -16.21 22.79 24.75
CA LEU A 551 -15.25 22.08 23.92
C LEU A 551 -15.84 20.78 23.37
N ALA A 552 -16.58 20.02 24.20
CA ALA A 552 -17.27 18.81 23.73
C ALA A 552 -18.29 19.13 22.62
N ARG A 553 -19.01 20.25 22.74
CA ARG A 553 -19.95 20.70 21.71
C ARG A 553 -19.22 21.06 20.41
N ASP A 554 -18.18 21.88 20.49
CA ASP A 554 -17.34 22.26 19.33
C ASP A 554 -16.81 21.03 18.59
N ARG A 555 -16.37 19.99 19.33
CA ARG A 555 -15.89 18.75 18.73
C ARG A 555 -16.95 18.00 17.94
N LEU A 556 -18.16 17.89 18.49
CA LEU A 556 -19.28 17.25 17.81
C LEU A 556 -19.78 18.09 16.62
N GLU A 557 -19.81 19.42 16.75
CA GLU A 557 -20.16 20.33 15.65
C GLU A 557 -19.17 20.23 14.49
N ARG A 558 -17.87 20.11 14.76
CA ARG A 558 -16.87 19.84 13.71
C ARG A 558 -17.15 18.56 12.92
N ILE A 559 -17.60 17.48 13.57
CA ILE A 559 -17.97 16.23 12.87
C ILE A 559 -19.15 16.51 11.91
N VAL A 560 -20.12 17.30 12.37
CA VAL A 560 -21.30 17.69 11.57
C VAL A 560 -20.91 18.60 10.40
N ASP A 561 -20.05 19.58 10.61
CA ASP A 561 -19.61 20.52 9.57
C ASP A 561 -18.85 19.83 8.42
N ARG A 562 -18.27 18.65 8.69
CA ARG A 562 -17.57 17.82 7.70
C ARG A 562 -18.48 16.83 6.97
N GLY A 563 -19.78 16.77 7.28
CA GLY A 563 -20.71 15.85 6.64
C GLY A 563 -20.55 14.39 7.09
N LYS A 564 -19.92 14.15 8.25
CA LYS A 564 -19.69 12.82 8.83
C LYS A 564 -20.63 12.52 10.00
N GLU A 565 -21.77 13.20 10.05
CA GLU A 565 -22.71 13.07 11.15
C GLU A 565 -23.40 11.69 11.20
N THR A 566 -23.35 11.08 12.38
CA THR A 566 -24.09 9.86 12.73
C THR A 566 -25.31 10.21 13.60
N ASP A 567 -26.23 9.25 13.78
CA ASP A 567 -27.33 9.40 14.75
C ASP A 567 -26.77 9.64 16.16
N ARG A 568 -25.68 8.96 16.53
CA ARG A 568 -24.99 9.12 17.80
C ARG A 568 -24.50 10.54 18.03
N VAL A 569 -23.87 11.18 17.04
CA VAL A 569 -23.39 12.57 17.15
C VAL A 569 -24.55 13.52 17.45
N TYR A 570 -25.66 13.40 16.72
CA TYR A 570 -26.85 14.22 16.99
C TYR A 570 -27.52 13.89 18.32
N MET A 571 -27.51 12.62 18.75
CA MET A 571 -27.98 12.24 20.07
C MET A 571 -27.18 12.93 21.17
N ARG A 572 -25.84 12.92 21.08
CA ARG A 572 -24.98 13.59 22.06
C ARG A 572 -25.19 15.10 22.07
N LEU A 573 -25.26 15.75 20.89
CA LEU A 573 -25.59 17.18 20.80
C LEU A 573 -26.96 17.50 21.42
N GLY A 574 -27.96 16.63 21.22
CA GLY A 574 -29.30 16.78 21.80
C GLY A 574 -29.29 16.67 23.34
N LEU A 575 -28.56 15.70 23.89
CA LEU A 575 -28.38 15.57 25.35
C LEU A 575 -27.66 16.78 25.95
N MET A 576 -26.60 17.26 25.31
CA MET A 576 -25.89 18.47 25.77
C MET A 576 -26.77 19.72 25.70
N ALA A 577 -27.65 19.82 24.70
CA ALA A 577 -28.63 20.89 24.60
C ALA A 577 -29.65 20.81 25.75
N LEU A 578 -30.14 19.60 26.09
CA LEU A 578 -31.01 19.37 27.25
C LEU A 578 -30.36 19.82 28.56
N ASP A 579 -29.09 19.47 28.79
CA ASP A 579 -28.37 19.87 30.01
C ASP A 579 -28.22 21.39 30.11
N SER A 580 -28.06 22.07 28.98
CA SER A 580 -28.05 23.54 28.90
C SER A 580 -29.45 24.19 28.90
N LYS A 581 -30.52 23.39 29.03
CA LYS A 581 -31.94 23.80 28.96
C LYS A 581 -32.34 24.45 27.63
N ASP A 582 -31.60 24.19 26.55
CA ASP A 582 -31.94 24.59 25.20
C ASP A 582 -32.83 23.53 24.54
N PHE A 583 -34.09 23.55 24.91
CA PHE A 583 -35.06 22.55 24.49
C PHE A 583 -35.35 22.57 22.99
N ALA A 584 -35.25 23.74 22.33
CA ALA A 584 -35.50 23.87 20.90
C ALA A 584 -34.38 23.19 20.09
N ASN A 585 -33.12 23.42 20.45
CA ASN A 585 -32.00 22.74 19.80
C ASN A 585 -31.95 21.25 20.15
N ALA A 586 -32.31 20.86 21.37
CA ALA A 586 -32.43 19.44 21.75
C ALA A 586 -33.43 18.69 20.85
N GLU A 587 -34.64 19.24 20.68
CA GLU A 587 -35.66 18.67 19.79
C GLU A 587 -35.17 18.56 18.35
N ARG A 588 -34.53 19.62 17.83
CA ARG A 588 -33.96 19.64 16.49
C ARG A 588 -32.90 18.55 16.30
N CYS A 589 -32.02 18.35 17.29
CA CYS A 589 -30.97 17.35 17.24
C CYS A 589 -31.55 15.93 17.28
N PHE A 590 -32.50 15.64 18.17
CA PHE A 590 -33.14 14.32 18.20
C PHE A 590 -33.89 14.00 16.90
N LYS A 591 -34.59 14.98 16.31
CA LYS A 591 -35.22 14.79 14.98
C LYS A 591 -34.18 14.50 13.90
N LYS A 592 -33.03 15.18 13.91
CA LYS A 592 -31.92 14.87 12.99
C LYS A 592 -31.32 13.48 13.21
N ALA A 593 -31.19 13.03 14.46
CA ALA A 593 -30.77 11.67 14.77
C ALA A 593 -31.74 10.64 14.18
N LEU A 594 -33.05 10.88 14.28
CA LEU A 594 -34.08 10.01 13.69
C LEU A 594 -34.10 10.01 12.15
N MET A 595 -33.73 11.11 11.51
CA MET A 595 -33.55 11.12 10.05
C MET A 595 -32.40 10.21 9.61
N LYS A 596 -31.36 10.06 10.44
CA LYS A 596 -30.24 9.15 10.17
C LYS A 596 -30.58 7.71 10.54
N LYS A 597 -31.24 7.51 11.68
CA LYS A 597 -31.64 6.20 12.19
C LYS A 597 -33.07 6.25 12.76
N PRO A 598 -34.09 5.89 11.96
CA PRO A 598 -35.50 6.00 12.37
C PRO A 598 -35.91 5.11 13.54
N ASP A 599 -35.18 4.02 13.78
CA ASP A 599 -35.44 3.04 14.85
C ASP A 599 -34.55 3.26 16.09
N SER A 600 -33.88 4.42 16.19
CA SER A 600 -33.01 4.76 17.31
C SER A 600 -33.81 4.86 18.61
N ARG A 601 -33.61 3.85 19.47
CA ARG A 601 -34.28 3.71 20.78
C ARG A 601 -34.11 4.96 21.64
N GLU A 602 -32.88 5.44 21.77
CA GLU A 602 -32.55 6.59 22.61
C GLU A 602 -33.13 7.89 22.05
N ALA A 603 -33.08 8.07 20.73
CA ALA A 603 -33.62 9.27 20.08
C ALA A 603 -35.13 9.38 20.24
N LEU A 604 -35.86 8.29 19.98
CA LEU A 604 -37.31 8.25 20.12
C LEU A 604 -37.74 8.49 21.57
N PHE A 605 -37.07 7.85 22.54
CA PHE A 605 -37.41 8.02 23.95
C PHE A 605 -37.11 9.44 24.45
N ASN A 606 -35.90 9.96 24.21
CA ASN A 606 -35.52 11.29 24.70
C ASN A 606 -36.34 12.41 24.05
N LEU A 607 -36.70 12.26 22.77
CA LEU A 607 -37.60 13.19 22.09
C LEU A 607 -39.02 13.13 22.66
N ALA A 608 -39.56 11.93 22.88
CA ALA A 608 -40.88 11.78 23.48
C ALA A 608 -40.94 12.34 24.90
N LEU A 609 -39.90 12.10 25.70
CA LEU A 609 -39.77 12.63 27.05
C LEU A 609 -39.75 14.17 27.04
N LEU A 610 -38.89 14.76 26.20
CA LEU A 610 -38.81 16.21 26.03
C LEU A 610 -40.15 16.84 25.62
N LEU A 611 -40.84 16.23 24.65
CA LEU A 611 -42.14 16.72 24.19
C LEU A 611 -43.22 16.60 25.28
N SER A 612 -43.17 15.52 26.07
CA SER A 612 -44.08 15.34 27.20
C SER A 612 -43.85 16.39 28.28
N GLU A 613 -42.60 16.71 28.61
CA GLU A 613 -42.25 17.77 29.56
C GLU A 613 -42.68 19.18 29.08
N GLN A 614 -42.71 19.41 27.77
CA GLN A 614 -43.24 20.63 27.16
C GLN A 614 -44.78 20.64 27.00
N HIS A 615 -45.48 19.68 27.60
CA HIS A 615 -46.93 19.52 27.49
C HIS A 615 -47.45 19.23 26.06
N ARG A 616 -46.58 18.83 25.13
CA ARG A 616 -46.91 18.46 23.74
C ARG A 616 -47.23 16.97 23.62
N HIS A 617 -48.17 16.50 24.44
CA HIS A 617 -48.45 15.07 24.63
C HIS A 617 -48.88 14.34 23.35
N LYS A 618 -49.65 14.98 22.45
CA LYS A 618 -50.07 14.37 21.18
C LYS A 618 -48.89 14.01 20.28
N GLU A 619 -47.88 14.88 20.23
CA GLU A 619 -46.66 14.63 19.45
C GLU A 619 -45.79 13.57 20.14
N ALA A 620 -45.67 13.63 21.48
CA ALA A 620 -44.95 12.63 22.26
C ALA A 620 -45.50 11.21 22.03
N LEU A 621 -46.83 11.04 21.96
CA LEU A 621 -47.48 9.75 21.70
C LEU A 621 -47.08 9.16 20.34
N SER A 622 -46.98 9.96 19.29
CA SER A 622 -46.55 9.49 17.96
C SER A 622 -45.15 8.86 18.01
N PHE A 623 -44.19 9.52 18.67
CA PHE A 623 -42.85 8.99 18.83
C PHE A 623 -42.77 7.80 19.80
N LEU A 624 -43.64 7.74 20.82
CA LEU A 624 -43.76 6.59 21.72
C LEU A 624 -44.33 5.36 21.01
N GLU A 625 -45.36 5.52 20.18
CA GLU A 625 -45.91 4.45 19.36
C GLU A 625 -44.84 3.92 18.39
N GLN A 626 -44.07 4.81 17.77
CA GLN A 626 -42.94 4.42 16.94
C GLN A 626 -41.87 3.66 17.75
N LEU A 627 -41.50 4.15 18.94
CA LEU A 627 -40.56 3.49 19.84
C LEU A 627 -41.01 2.09 20.19
N LEU A 628 -42.25 1.91 20.59
CA LEU A 628 -42.79 0.63 21.05
C LEU A 628 -43.11 -0.33 19.89
N ARG A 629 -43.31 0.18 18.67
CA ARG A 629 -43.38 -0.65 17.46
C ARG A 629 -42.04 -1.31 17.14
N HIS A 630 -40.94 -0.58 17.28
CA HIS A 630 -39.59 -1.10 17.04
C HIS A 630 -39.01 -1.84 18.28
N HIS A 631 -39.33 -1.36 19.48
CA HIS A 631 -38.79 -1.83 20.76
C HIS A 631 -39.94 -2.07 21.77
N PRO A 632 -40.74 -3.13 21.59
CA PRO A 632 -41.95 -3.36 22.39
C PRO A 632 -41.70 -3.59 23.88
N GLY A 633 -40.47 -3.97 24.26
CA GLY A 633 -40.05 -4.16 25.65
C GLY A 633 -39.43 -2.92 26.32
N HIS A 634 -39.54 -1.73 25.72
CA HIS A 634 -38.91 -0.53 26.28
C HIS A 634 -39.63 -0.02 27.53
N ILE A 635 -39.11 -0.40 28.71
CA ILE A 635 -39.73 -0.15 30.03
C ILE A 635 -40.08 1.33 30.23
N ASN A 636 -39.11 2.24 30.11
CA ASN A 636 -39.33 3.66 30.36
C ASN A 636 -40.31 4.28 29.34
N GLY A 637 -40.39 3.72 28.13
CA GLY A 637 -41.33 4.16 27.09
C GLY A 637 -42.76 3.74 27.42
N LEU A 638 -42.95 2.50 27.89
CA LEU A 638 -44.25 2.01 28.35
C LEU A 638 -44.75 2.80 29.56
N ILE A 639 -43.86 3.13 30.51
CA ILE A 639 -44.21 3.96 31.67
C ILE A 639 -44.64 5.36 31.21
N LEU A 640 -43.84 6.02 30.36
CA LEU A 640 -44.17 7.36 29.86
C LEU A 640 -45.50 7.38 29.07
N LEU A 641 -45.76 6.34 28.26
CA LEU A 641 -47.04 6.17 27.55
C LEU A 641 -48.20 6.02 28.54
N ALA A 642 -48.02 5.23 29.59
CA ALA A 642 -49.04 5.05 30.62
C ALA A 642 -49.31 6.36 31.38
N ASP A 643 -48.26 7.08 31.79
CA ASP A 643 -48.37 8.36 32.50
C ASP A 643 -49.14 9.42 31.68
N ILE A 644 -48.90 9.50 30.36
CA ILE A 644 -49.65 10.40 29.46
C ILE A 644 -51.13 9.99 29.39
N ASN A 645 -51.42 8.68 29.32
CA ASN A 645 -52.78 8.17 29.24
C ASN A 645 -53.58 8.39 30.52
N VAL A 646 -52.96 8.23 31.69
CA VAL A 646 -53.59 8.49 32.99
C VAL A 646 -53.88 9.98 33.17
N ASN A 647 -52.86 10.82 33.04
CA ASN A 647 -52.95 12.21 33.47
C ASN A 647 -53.65 13.13 32.45
N HIS A 648 -53.52 12.82 31.16
CA HIS A 648 -53.98 13.74 30.10
C HIS A 648 -55.13 13.19 29.26
N LEU A 649 -55.07 11.92 28.85
CA LEU A 649 -56.12 11.32 28.00
C LEU A 649 -57.26 10.68 28.81
N LYS A 650 -57.06 10.47 30.12
CA LYS A 650 -57.98 9.73 31.01
C LYS A 650 -58.34 8.34 30.49
N ASN A 651 -57.46 7.72 29.71
CA ASN A 651 -57.65 6.36 29.20
C ASN A 651 -56.93 5.37 30.12
N LEU A 652 -57.63 4.98 31.18
CA LEU A 652 -57.07 4.14 32.24
C LEU A 652 -56.83 2.70 31.77
N ASP A 653 -57.56 2.21 30.78
CA ASP A 653 -57.42 0.84 30.27
C ASP A 653 -56.09 0.63 29.55
N VAL A 654 -55.72 1.57 28.68
CA VAL A 654 -54.43 1.53 27.96
C VAL A 654 -53.25 1.67 28.93
N ALA A 655 -53.38 2.53 29.94
CA ALA A 655 -52.35 2.69 30.96
C ALA A 655 -52.16 1.42 31.81
N GLU A 656 -53.24 0.76 32.20
CA GLU A 656 -53.20 -0.51 32.92
C GLU A 656 -52.49 -1.61 32.10
N GLU A 657 -52.81 -1.73 30.81
CA GLU A 657 -52.11 -2.67 29.92
C GLU A 657 -50.61 -2.38 29.82
N CYS A 658 -50.23 -1.11 29.74
CA CYS A 658 -48.82 -0.71 29.69
C CYS A 658 -48.09 -1.09 30.97
N TYR A 659 -48.66 -0.83 32.15
CA TYR A 659 -48.06 -1.24 33.42
C TYR A 659 -47.98 -2.76 33.55
N LYS A 660 -49.02 -3.51 33.16
CA LYS A 660 -48.97 -4.98 33.14
C LYS A 660 -47.88 -5.52 32.21
N LYS A 661 -47.67 -4.89 31.04
CA LYS A 661 -46.56 -5.24 30.13
C LYS A 661 -45.20 -4.99 30.77
N VAL A 662 -45.02 -3.86 31.47
CA VAL A 662 -43.79 -3.60 32.23
C VAL A 662 -43.56 -4.66 33.29
N LEU A 663 -44.58 -4.99 34.09
CA LEU A 663 -44.48 -5.99 35.17
C LEU A 663 -44.28 -7.42 34.67
N LYS A 664 -44.65 -7.72 33.42
CA LYS A 664 -44.30 -8.98 32.77
C LYS A 664 -42.80 -9.06 32.43
N ILE A 665 -42.17 -7.91 32.14
CA ILE A 665 -40.75 -7.81 31.80
C ILE A 665 -39.90 -7.67 33.07
N ASP A 666 -40.31 -6.80 33.98
CA ASP A 666 -39.66 -6.49 35.25
C ASP A 666 -40.72 -6.53 36.38
N PRO A 667 -40.94 -7.71 37.00
CA PRO A 667 -41.98 -7.91 38.02
C PRO A 667 -41.79 -7.07 39.29
N VAL A 668 -40.58 -6.61 39.55
CA VAL A 668 -40.23 -5.82 40.74
C VAL A 668 -40.11 -4.34 40.44
N ASN A 669 -40.51 -3.88 39.25
CA ASN A 669 -40.42 -2.49 38.86
C ASN A 669 -41.22 -1.57 39.80
N GLN A 670 -40.52 -0.83 40.64
CA GLN A 670 -41.12 0.02 41.68
C GLN A 670 -42.10 1.05 41.10
N LYS A 671 -41.73 1.71 40.00
CA LYS A 671 -42.55 2.77 39.38
C LYS A 671 -43.84 2.20 38.79
N ALA A 672 -43.75 1.10 38.02
CA ALA A 672 -44.92 0.49 37.40
C ALA A 672 -45.89 -0.10 38.43
N LEU A 673 -45.38 -0.77 39.48
CA LEU A 673 -46.21 -1.29 40.57
C LEU A 673 -46.98 -0.16 41.27
N HIS A 674 -46.27 0.89 41.67
CA HIS A 674 -46.89 2.03 42.34
C HIS A 674 -47.93 2.72 41.46
N ASN A 675 -47.60 3.03 40.20
CA ASN A 675 -48.51 3.75 39.32
C ASN A 675 -49.75 2.93 38.96
N LEU A 676 -49.64 1.59 38.90
CA LEU A 676 -50.79 0.71 38.76
C LEU A 676 -51.73 0.79 39.98
N CYS A 677 -51.18 0.91 41.19
CA CYS A 677 -52.01 1.08 42.37
C CYS A 677 -52.72 2.44 42.42
N VAL A 678 -52.03 3.50 41.99
CA VAL A 678 -52.64 4.83 41.82
C VAL A 678 -53.77 4.78 40.78
N LEU A 679 -53.60 3.99 39.70
CA LEU A 679 -54.64 3.82 38.69
C LEU A 679 -55.92 3.17 39.24
N HIS A 680 -55.80 2.17 40.13
CA HIS A 680 -56.96 1.60 40.83
C HIS A 680 -57.65 2.62 41.75
N PHE A 681 -56.86 3.50 42.38
CA PHE A 681 -57.38 4.59 43.20
C PHE A 681 -58.19 5.60 42.37
N GLU A 682 -57.68 6.01 41.20
CA GLU A 682 -58.37 6.91 40.26
C GLU A 682 -59.69 6.31 39.73
N ARG A 683 -59.78 4.97 39.62
CA ARG A 683 -61.03 4.27 39.29
C ARG A 683 -62.02 4.15 40.45
N GLN A 684 -61.70 4.69 41.61
CA GLN A 684 -62.47 4.56 42.86
C GLN A 684 -62.60 3.11 43.37
N ASP A 685 -61.79 2.18 42.86
CA ASP A 685 -61.69 0.82 43.41
C ASP A 685 -60.67 0.80 44.55
N PHE A 686 -61.08 1.40 45.67
CA PHE A 686 -60.23 1.57 46.85
C PHE A 686 -59.81 0.23 47.47
N ALA A 687 -60.61 -0.84 47.31
CA ALA A 687 -60.28 -2.17 47.80
C ALA A 687 -59.12 -2.80 47.00
N MET A 688 -59.16 -2.71 45.67
CA MET A 688 -58.03 -3.16 44.84
C MET A 688 -56.81 -2.27 45.01
N ALA A 689 -57.00 -0.96 45.15
CA ALA A 689 -55.90 -0.03 45.44
C ALA A 689 -55.18 -0.36 46.75
N GLU A 690 -55.92 -0.69 47.82
CA GLU A 690 -55.32 -1.10 49.11
C GLU A 690 -54.52 -2.40 48.99
N ARG A 691 -55.07 -3.42 48.32
CA ARG A 691 -54.37 -4.70 48.08
C ARG A 691 -53.09 -4.48 47.28
N CYS A 692 -53.18 -3.70 46.21
CA CYS A 692 -52.05 -3.37 45.34
C CYS A 692 -50.95 -2.61 46.10
N LEU A 693 -51.32 -1.60 46.90
CA LEU A 693 -50.36 -0.82 47.70
C LEU A 693 -49.71 -1.68 48.79
N SER A 694 -50.48 -2.58 49.42
CA SER A 694 -49.95 -3.50 50.44
C SER A 694 -48.94 -4.47 49.85
N HIS A 695 -49.23 -5.03 48.67
CA HIS A 695 -48.32 -5.91 47.93
C HIS A 695 -47.07 -5.16 47.44
N THR A 696 -47.24 -3.93 46.93
CA THR A 696 -46.10 -3.12 46.49
C THR A 696 -45.20 -2.74 47.67
N LEU A 697 -45.78 -2.44 48.84
CA LEU A 697 -45.02 -2.15 50.05
C LEU A 697 -44.28 -3.37 50.60
N SER A 698 -44.80 -4.59 50.42
CA SER A 698 -44.07 -5.81 50.83
C SER A 698 -42.85 -6.08 49.93
N LEU A 699 -42.92 -5.70 48.65
CA LEU A 699 -41.79 -5.77 47.72
C LEU A 699 -40.79 -4.62 47.93
N HIS A 700 -41.28 -3.43 48.31
CA HIS A 700 -40.50 -2.19 48.46
C HIS A 700 -40.72 -1.50 49.82
N PRO A 701 -40.28 -2.12 50.94
CA PRO A 701 -40.63 -1.67 52.30
C PRO A 701 -40.04 -0.32 52.72
N THR A 702 -38.99 0.13 52.02
CA THR A 702 -38.22 1.35 52.32
C THR A 702 -38.82 2.61 51.69
N VAL A 703 -39.83 2.49 50.83
CA VAL A 703 -40.34 3.60 50.02
C VAL A 703 -41.43 4.39 50.76
N PRO A 704 -41.17 5.65 51.19
CA PRO A 704 -42.06 6.36 52.12
C PRO A 704 -43.42 6.73 51.51
N TYR A 705 -43.44 7.13 50.23
CA TYR A 705 -44.66 7.62 49.58
C TYR A 705 -45.71 6.51 49.36
N ILE A 706 -45.28 5.26 49.15
CA ILE A 706 -46.20 4.11 49.00
C ILE A 706 -46.95 3.85 50.31
N ARG A 707 -46.25 3.99 51.45
CA ARG A 707 -46.84 3.87 52.78
C ARG A 707 -47.84 5.00 53.05
N GLN A 708 -47.51 6.22 52.65
CA GLN A 708 -48.42 7.37 52.77
C GLN A 708 -49.69 7.18 51.94
N HIS A 709 -49.56 6.78 50.66
CA HIS A 709 -50.71 6.50 49.80
C HIS A 709 -51.59 5.38 50.37
N LEU A 710 -51.01 4.29 50.89
CA LEU A 710 -51.76 3.20 51.53
C LEU A 710 -52.60 3.70 52.72
N GLN A 711 -52.05 4.61 53.52
CA GLN A 711 -52.76 5.18 54.68
C GLN A 711 -53.94 6.06 54.25
N VAL A 712 -53.80 6.82 53.16
CA VAL A 712 -54.90 7.60 52.57
C VAL A 712 -56.04 6.69 52.11
N VAL A 713 -55.74 5.62 51.35
CA VAL A 713 -56.77 4.68 50.87
C VAL A 713 -57.50 4.00 52.04
N ARG A 714 -56.76 3.59 53.08
CA ARG A 714 -57.35 2.98 54.30
C ARG A 714 -58.26 3.93 55.06
N ASN A 715 -57.92 5.21 55.13
CA ASN A 715 -58.76 6.21 55.79
C ASN A 715 -60.06 6.44 55.03
N ILE A 716 -60.01 6.46 53.69
CA ILE A 716 -61.20 6.60 52.83
C ILE A 716 -62.13 5.38 52.97
N LEU A 717 -61.58 4.17 52.98
CA LEU A 717 -62.36 2.94 53.19
C LEU A 717 -63.06 2.91 54.55
N LYS A 718 -62.43 3.43 55.62
CA LYS A 718 -63.04 3.56 56.95
C LYS A 718 -64.17 4.61 57.00
N GLN A 719 -64.01 5.74 56.34
CA GLN A 719 -65.06 6.78 56.29
C GLN A 719 -66.27 6.36 55.45
N GLY A 720 -66.07 5.56 54.39
CA GLY A 720 -67.16 5.00 53.57
C GLY A 720 -67.95 3.88 54.27
N SER A 721 -67.34 3.14 55.21
CA SER A 721 -68.07 2.16 56.01
C SER A 721 -68.96 2.82 57.08
N ASP A 722 -68.55 3.96 57.63
CA ASP A 722 -69.33 4.66 58.68
C ASP A 722 -70.61 5.32 58.14
N SER A 723 -70.68 5.67 56.84
CA SER A 723 -71.88 6.25 56.21
C SER A 723 -72.94 5.22 55.83
N VAL A 724 -72.57 3.95 55.61
CA VAL A 724 -73.49 2.85 55.30
C VAL A 724 -74.20 2.33 56.57
N PHE A 725 -73.59 2.50 57.76
CA PHE A 725 -74.21 2.14 59.04
C PHE A 725 -75.17 3.22 59.60
N GLY A 726 -75.24 4.41 59.00
CA GLY A 726 -76.08 5.53 59.46
C GLY A 726 -77.54 5.55 58.95
N HIS A 727 -77.95 4.65 58.04
CA HIS A 727 -79.29 4.67 57.43
C HIS A 727 -80.17 3.43 57.70
N MET A 728 -79.83 2.59 58.69
CA MET A 728 -80.63 1.42 59.09
C MET A 728 -81.16 1.46 60.54
N ALA A 729 -81.34 2.64 61.14
CA ALA A 729 -82.06 2.76 62.40
C ALA A 729 -82.99 3.98 62.43
N ALA A 730 -84.24 3.73 62.85
CA ALA A 730 -85.31 4.67 63.21
C ALA A 730 -86.33 5.07 62.12
N SER A 731 -87.27 4.15 61.84
CA SER A 731 -88.70 4.48 61.84
C SER A 731 -89.45 3.49 62.75
N HIS A 732 -89.84 3.98 63.94
CA HIS A 732 -90.60 3.28 64.98
C HIS A 732 -92.09 3.18 64.62
N PRO A 733 -92.86 2.25 65.24
CA PRO A 733 -94.30 2.41 65.39
C PRO A 733 -94.68 2.99 66.77
N VAL A 734 -95.55 4.02 66.71
CA VAL A 734 -96.69 4.33 67.59
C VAL A 734 -96.41 4.74 69.06
N SER A 735 -96.53 6.04 69.35
CA SER A 735 -97.74 6.68 69.93
C SER A 735 -97.51 8.19 70.08
#